data_AF-A0AAN5C3K7-F1
#
_entry.id   AF-A0AAN5C3K7-F1
#
_cell.length_a   1.000
_cell.length_b   1.000
_cell.length_c   1.000
_cell.angle_alpha   90.00
_cell.angle_beta   90.00
_cell.angle_gamma   90.00
#
_symmetry.space_group_name_H-M   'P 1'
#
loop_
_entity.id
_entity.type
_entity.pdbx_description
1 polymer ?
#
loop_
_entity_poly.entity_id
_entity_poly.type
_entity_poly.pdbx_seq_one_letter_code
_entity_poly.pdbx_strand_id
1 'polypeptide(L)'
;MADDHRQPEASSNTAANPYNHPVASEHTLGSLNTTSTSETDASADADARWGERNQGDPVSRRGAMEEFEEMRREVTKLSLHRTRSAKDARRRSRAEGRDEEKALEDEQASSTDEYRGGFDLNEFLMGGHLERRTTAGEPAKKVGVAFKNVTVKGVETGASFVRTLPDAVVGTFGPDLYKIICRFVPALHFGKRPPVRDLLHDFSGAVREGEMMLVLGRPGAGCSTFLKTIANDREAFAGVEGEVSYGGLSAEEQHKHFRGEVNYNQEDDQHFPNLTVWQTLKFSLINKTKKHDKASIPIIIDALLKMFGITHTKNTLVGNEYVRGVSGGERKRVSIAETLATKSSVVCWDNSTRGLDASTALDYAKSLRIMTDVSKRTTLVTLYQAGESIYELMDKVLVIDAGRMLYQGPANEAKQYFVDLGFYCPEQPTTADFLTSLCDPNARQFQPGREASTPKTAEELEAIFKQSEAYKQIWNEVCAYEKLLQDTNQEDTRRFQKTVAQSKSKTVSKKSPYTVSIVRQVAACVQREFWLLWGDKTSLYTKYFIIVSNGLIVSSLFYGESLDTSGAFSRGGALFFSILFLGWLQLTELMPAVSGRGIVARHKDYAFYRPSAVAIARVVVDFPAIFCMVVPFTIIVYFMTGLDVEASKFFIYFLFVYTTTFCITSLYRMFAALSPTIDDAVRFAGIALNVLILFVGYVIPKQGLIDGSIWFGWLFYVNPLSYSYEAVLTNEFSNRVMSCAPSQLVPQGPGVDPRYQGCALTGSELGKADVAGSRYLQESFQFTRHHLWRNFGVVIAFTVLYLLVTVIAAEVLSFVGGGGGALVFKKSKRSTKLKAQNGKGNDEEQVQNTGDNAALSRGEAKSSSSGEAMQRLSASDRVFTWSNVEYTVPYGNGTRKLLNGVNGYAKPGLMIALMGASGAGKTTLLNTLAQRQKMGVVTGDMLVDGHPLGTEFQRGTGFCEQMDLHDNTATIREALEFSAILRQDRNTPRQEKLDYVDQIIDLLELEDIQDAIIGSLNVEQKKRVTIGVELAAKPSLLLFLDEPTSGLDSQAAFSIVRFLKKLSQAGQAILCTIHQPSSMLIQQFDMVLALNPGGNTFYFGPIGPEGRDVIKYFADRGVVCPPSKNVAEFILETAAKATKKDGRAIDWNEEWRNSEQNRRILDEIQQIREERSKIPIADKGVEYEFAAPTWTQTVLLTERLFRQYWRDPSYYYGKLFVSVIIGIFNGFVSSPSPRFLEFEHC
;
A
#
# COMPACT_ATOMS: atom_id res chain seq x y z
N MET A 1 24.16 -14.15 49.53
CA MET A 1 24.38 -15.31 50.42
C MET A 1 25.03 -16.37 49.56
N ALA A 2 26.36 -16.48 49.62
CA ALA A 2 27.23 -17.07 48.59
C ALA A 2 27.12 -16.32 47.24
N ASP A 3 28.15 -15.75 46.61
CA ASP A 3 29.62 -15.80 46.77
C ASP A 3 30.33 -17.08 46.28
N ASP A 4 30.72 -17.01 44.99
CA ASP A 4 32.14 -16.93 44.54
C ASP A 4 32.94 -18.21 44.16
N HIS A 5 33.99 -17.97 43.37
CA HIS A 5 35.25 -18.69 43.12
C HIS A 5 35.35 -19.85 42.09
N ARG A 6 35.85 -19.51 40.87
CA ARG A 6 37.21 -19.85 40.33
C ARG A 6 37.30 -19.48 38.83
N GLN A 7 38.30 -18.81 38.21
CA GLN A 7 39.77 -18.60 38.39
C GLN A 7 40.68 -19.83 38.14
N PRO A 8 41.95 -19.66 37.68
CA PRO A 8 42.49 -18.65 36.72
C PRO A 8 43.63 -19.21 35.80
N GLU A 9 44.41 -18.31 35.17
CA GLU A 9 45.82 -18.36 34.66
C GLU A 9 45.95 -17.84 33.21
N ALA A 10 47.02 -17.17 32.72
CA ALA A 10 48.15 -16.38 33.27
C ALA A 10 48.95 -15.83 32.04
N SER A 11 49.81 -14.79 32.02
CA SER A 11 50.09 -13.54 32.79
C SER A 11 51.09 -12.70 31.91
N SER A 12 51.66 -11.51 32.18
CA SER A 12 51.68 -10.53 33.31
C SER A 12 52.17 -9.14 32.80
N ASN A 13 52.01 -8.07 33.62
CA ASN A 13 52.97 -7.00 34.04
C ASN A 13 54.03 -6.39 33.04
N THR A 14 54.44 -5.10 33.09
CA THR A 14 54.28 -4.02 34.10
C THR A 14 54.56 -2.58 33.58
N ALA A 15 53.99 -1.58 34.28
CA ALA A 15 54.57 -0.26 34.69
C ALA A 15 54.87 0.94 33.73
N ALA A 16 54.17 2.04 34.02
CA ALA A 16 54.65 3.43 34.29
C ALA A 16 55.10 4.43 33.17
N ASN A 17 54.81 5.72 33.47
CA ASN A 17 55.06 6.97 32.71
C ASN A 17 56.44 7.60 33.11
N PRO A 18 57.12 8.51 32.35
CA PRO A 18 56.64 9.92 32.20
C PRO A 18 57.15 10.83 31.01
N TYR A 19 56.43 11.95 30.77
CA TYR A 19 56.82 13.33 30.34
C TYR A 19 57.73 13.71 29.11
N ASN A 20 57.30 14.83 28.46
CA ASN A 20 58.05 16.01 27.91
C ASN A 20 58.35 16.26 26.41
N HIS A 21 58.39 17.56 26.06
CA HIS A 21 58.67 18.24 24.76
C HIS A 21 60.18 18.38 24.43
N PRO A 22 60.58 18.65 23.15
CA PRO A 22 60.67 20.00 22.52
C PRO A 22 59.72 20.15 21.29
N VAL A 23 59.45 21.29 20.61
CA VAL A 23 59.99 22.67 20.46
C VAL A 23 60.98 22.89 19.29
N ALA A 24 60.73 23.95 18.48
CA ALA A 24 61.58 24.57 17.43
C ALA A 24 61.77 23.79 16.09
N SER A 25 61.99 24.42 14.92
CA SER A 25 62.02 25.85 14.53
C SER A 25 61.65 26.06 13.04
N GLU A 26 61.42 27.32 12.65
CA GLU A 26 61.23 27.80 11.28
C GLU A 26 62.50 27.67 10.40
N HIS A 27 62.34 27.68 9.07
CA HIS A 27 62.93 28.76 8.24
C HIS A 27 62.34 28.83 6.81
N THR A 28 62.72 29.88 6.08
CA THR A 28 61.99 30.49 4.95
C THR A 28 62.85 30.72 3.69
N LEU A 29 62.17 31.12 2.61
CA LEU A 29 62.63 31.99 1.50
C LEU A 29 63.40 31.42 0.28
N GLY A 30 63.16 32.07 -0.88
CA GLY A 30 63.73 31.79 -2.21
C GLY A 30 62.74 31.11 -3.18
N SER A 31 62.16 31.73 -4.22
CA SER A 31 62.33 33.05 -4.87
C SER A 31 63.69 33.21 -5.59
N LEU A 32 63.84 33.64 -6.86
CA LEU A 32 63.05 34.58 -7.70
C LEU A 32 63.35 34.41 -9.23
N ASN A 33 62.36 34.68 -10.09
CA ASN A 33 62.46 35.38 -11.41
C ASN A 33 63.37 34.83 -12.57
N THR A 34 63.36 35.33 -13.83
CA THR A 34 62.72 36.49 -14.52
C THR A 34 62.57 36.30 -16.05
N THR A 35 61.66 37.05 -16.71
CA THR A 35 61.71 37.60 -18.13
C THR A 35 61.77 36.66 -19.36
N SER A 36 61.26 37.02 -20.57
CA SER A 36 60.33 38.09 -21.05
C SER A 36 59.96 37.91 -22.55
N THR A 37 59.04 38.75 -23.08
CA THR A 37 58.87 39.18 -24.50
C THR A 37 58.48 38.13 -25.58
N SER A 38 57.72 38.42 -26.65
CA SER A 38 56.95 39.63 -27.08
C SER A 38 55.98 39.32 -28.26
N GLU A 39 54.86 40.06 -28.33
CA GLU A 39 54.10 40.54 -29.52
C GLU A 39 53.81 39.64 -30.75
N THR A 40 52.52 39.46 -31.11
CA THR A 40 51.86 40.07 -32.30
C THR A 40 50.41 39.59 -32.51
N ASP A 41 49.55 40.45 -33.09
CA ASP A 41 48.15 40.16 -33.45
C ASP A 41 47.97 39.58 -34.86
N ALA A 42 47.02 38.65 -35.03
CA ALA A 42 46.22 38.52 -36.27
C ALA A 42 44.94 37.68 -36.09
N SER A 43 43.85 38.18 -36.68
CA SER A 43 42.58 37.49 -36.97
C SER A 43 42.73 36.28 -37.91
N ALA A 44 41.83 35.30 -37.96
CA ALA A 44 40.71 34.91 -37.08
C ALA A 44 40.16 33.55 -37.54
N ASP A 45 39.50 32.81 -36.64
CA ASP A 45 38.47 31.84 -37.00
C ASP A 45 37.47 31.75 -35.83
N ALA A 46 36.18 31.69 -36.14
CA ALA A 46 35.12 31.75 -35.14
C ALA A 46 34.04 30.70 -35.42
N ASP A 47 33.93 29.70 -34.54
CA ASP A 47 32.73 28.86 -34.50
C ASP A 47 32.51 28.21 -33.11
N ALA A 48 31.31 27.68 -32.90
CA ALA A 48 30.91 26.82 -31.77
C ALA A 48 31.02 27.39 -30.33
N ARG A 49 30.38 28.53 -30.04
CA ARG A 49 29.80 28.82 -28.71
C ARG A 49 28.35 29.29 -28.81
N TRP A 50 27.41 28.35 -28.74
CA TRP A 50 25.98 28.59 -28.57
C TRP A 50 25.38 27.48 -27.67
N GLY A 51 24.56 27.75 -26.67
CA GLY A 51 24.29 29.06 -26.06
C GLY A 51 23.23 28.98 -24.96
N GLU A 52 23.51 29.55 -23.79
CA GLU A 52 22.47 29.95 -22.84
C GLU A 52 22.08 31.40 -23.15
N ARG A 53 20.81 31.64 -23.52
CA ARG A 53 20.25 33.00 -23.56
C ARG A 53 19.62 33.32 -22.20
N ASN A 54 20.02 34.46 -21.62
CA ASN A 54 19.20 35.13 -20.62
C ASN A 54 17.87 35.52 -21.26
N GLN A 55 16.76 34.91 -20.85
CA GLN A 55 15.43 35.45 -21.10
C GLN A 55 14.46 35.02 -20.00
N GLY A 56 13.83 36.01 -19.35
CA GLY A 56 12.69 35.82 -18.46
C GLY A 56 11.35 35.85 -19.19
N ASP A 57 11.35 35.53 -20.49
CA ASP A 57 10.16 35.47 -21.34
C ASP A 57 9.60 34.04 -21.35
N PRO A 58 8.26 33.86 -21.33
CA PRO A 58 7.65 32.55 -21.40
C PRO A 58 7.90 31.89 -22.76
N VAL A 59 8.35 30.62 -22.75
CA VAL A 59 8.70 29.88 -23.96
C VAL A 59 7.46 29.65 -24.82
N SER A 60 7.36 30.41 -25.92
CA SER A 60 6.26 30.25 -26.87
C SER A 60 6.30 28.87 -27.53
N ARG A 61 5.20 28.11 -27.39
CA ARG A 61 4.95 26.78 -28.01
C ARG A 61 5.32 26.74 -29.50
N ARG A 62 5.20 27.88 -30.19
CA ARG A 62 5.52 28.01 -31.61
C ARG A 62 7.03 28.05 -31.90
N GLY A 63 7.81 28.80 -31.13
CA GLY A 63 9.27 28.87 -31.31
C GLY A 63 9.94 27.51 -31.10
N ALA A 64 9.54 26.80 -30.03
CA ALA A 64 10.01 25.45 -29.76
C ALA A 64 9.59 24.42 -30.84
N MET A 65 8.48 24.64 -31.56
CA MET A 65 8.12 23.82 -32.73
C MET A 65 8.97 24.13 -33.97
N GLU A 66 9.32 25.40 -34.19
CA GLU A 66 10.15 25.84 -35.31
C GLU A 66 11.61 25.33 -35.12
N GLU A 67 12.17 25.43 -33.90
CA GLU A 67 13.46 24.79 -33.53
C GLU A 67 13.42 23.25 -33.64
N PHE A 68 12.29 22.62 -33.27
CA PHE A 68 12.10 21.17 -33.39
C PHE A 68 12.08 20.70 -34.86
N GLU A 69 11.48 21.47 -35.77
CA GLU A 69 11.54 21.17 -37.20
C GLU A 69 12.97 21.29 -37.76
N GLU A 70 13.75 22.25 -37.27
CA GLU A 70 15.15 22.44 -37.68
C GLU A 70 16.04 21.29 -37.19
N MET A 71 15.98 20.95 -35.91
CA MET A 71 16.65 19.75 -35.36
C MET A 71 16.21 18.46 -36.06
N ARG A 72 14.93 18.32 -36.43
CA ARG A 72 14.44 17.16 -37.19
C ARG A 72 15.09 17.06 -38.58
N ARG A 73 15.36 18.19 -39.24
CA ARG A 73 16.08 18.22 -40.53
C ARG A 73 17.56 17.83 -40.34
N GLU A 74 18.21 18.31 -39.29
CA GLU A 74 19.60 17.95 -38.91
C GLU A 74 19.77 16.45 -38.62
N VAL A 75 18.97 15.89 -37.71
CA VAL A 75 19.04 14.47 -37.33
C VAL A 75 18.75 13.55 -38.52
N THR A 76 17.90 13.97 -39.45
CA THR A 76 17.63 13.22 -40.69
C THR A 76 18.89 13.14 -41.58
N LYS A 77 19.65 14.23 -41.74
CA LYS A 77 20.96 14.22 -42.45
C LYS A 77 21.95 13.27 -41.76
N LEU A 78 22.05 13.31 -40.43
CA LEU A 78 22.97 12.48 -39.66
C LEU A 78 22.66 10.97 -39.76
N SER A 79 21.38 10.60 -39.83
CA SER A 79 20.96 9.19 -39.99
C SER A 79 21.44 8.54 -41.30
N LEU A 80 21.52 9.33 -42.38
CA LEU A 80 22.01 8.90 -43.69
C LEU A 80 23.53 8.62 -43.69
N HIS A 81 24.31 9.31 -42.85
CA HIS A 81 25.72 8.98 -42.64
C HIS A 81 25.89 7.72 -41.78
N ARG A 82 25.13 7.58 -40.69
CA ARG A 82 25.29 6.47 -39.72
C ARG A 82 25.03 5.09 -40.35
N THR A 83 24.21 5.01 -41.39
CA THR A 83 23.95 3.76 -42.15
C THR A 83 25.14 3.21 -42.94
N ARG A 84 26.18 4.01 -43.24
CA ARG A 84 27.42 3.50 -43.85
C ARG A 84 28.32 2.77 -42.84
N SER A 85 28.48 3.32 -41.63
CA SER A 85 29.37 2.79 -40.58
C SER A 85 28.96 1.42 -40.03
N ALA A 86 27.65 1.09 -40.08
CA ALA A 86 27.12 -0.17 -39.55
C ALA A 86 27.64 -1.45 -40.24
N LYS A 87 28.34 -1.36 -41.37
CA LYS A 87 29.00 -2.51 -42.03
C LYS A 87 30.29 -2.94 -41.35
N ASP A 88 31.07 -2.00 -40.80
CA ASP A 88 32.41 -2.30 -40.27
C ASP A 88 32.38 -2.89 -38.85
N ALA A 89 31.40 -2.48 -38.04
CA ALA A 89 31.22 -2.97 -36.67
C ALA A 89 31.09 -4.50 -36.56
N ARG A 90 30.59 -5.17 -37.61
CA ARG A 90 30.48 -6.65 -37.66
C ARG A 90 31.81 -7.39 -37.70
N ARG A 91 32.95 -6.70 -37.86
CA ARG A 91 34.27 -7.33 -37.97
C ARG A 91 35.08 -7.41 -36.67
N ARG A 92 34.61 -6.78 -35.58
CA ARG A 92 35.35 -6.69 -34.28
C ARG A 92 34.83 -7.59 -33.15
N SER A 93 33.62 -8.14 -33.21
CA SER A 93 33.01 -8.91 -32.11
C SER A 93 33.51 -10.36 -31.99
N ARG A 94 34.83 -10.60 -32.04
CA ARG A 94 35.43 -11.95 -31.97
C ARG A 94 36.84 -11.99 -31.36
N ALA A 95 37.07 -11.17 -30.33
CA ALA A 95 38.23 -11.26 -29.45
C ALA A 95 37.79 -10.96 -28.00
N GLU A 96 38.64 -11.37 -27.06
CA GLU A 96 38.65 -11.06 -25.62
C GLU A 96 37.45 -11.42 -24.73
N GLY A 97 37.81 -12.05 -23.61
CA GLY A 97 37.07 -12.27 -22.37
C GLY A 97 38.07 -12.77 -21.32
N ARG A 98 37.82 -12.50 -20.03
CA ARG A 98 38.82 -12.30 -18.94
C ARG A 98 39.44 -10.89 -19.05
N ASP A 99 39.44 -10.00 -18.05
CA ASP A 99 39.58 -10.21 -16.60
C ASP A 99 38.62 -9.32 -15.76
N GLU A 100 37.75 -9.93 -14.96
CA GLU A 100 36.78 -9.24 -14.07
C GLU A 100 37.18 -9.32 -12.58
N GLU A 101 38.27 -8.67 -12.18
CA GLU A 101 38.57 -8.50 -10.73
C GLU A 101 39.34 -7.22 -10.34
N LYS A 102 39.66 -6.33 -11.29
CA LYS A 102 40.40 -5.07 -11.02
C LYS A 102 39.70 -3.76 -11.41
N ALA A 103 38.49 -3.82 -11.97
CA ALA A 103 37.72 -2.63 -12.35
C ALA A 103 36.86 -2.04 -11.21
N LEU A 104 36.76 -2.73 -10.06
CA LEU A 104 35.77 -2.43 -9.01
C LEU A 104 36.22 -1.37 -7.97
N GLU A 105 37.51 -1.00 -7.95
CA GLU A 105 38.05 -0.02 -7.00
C GLU A 105 38.06 1.40 -7.59
N ASP A 106 38.41 1.57 -8.88
CA ASP A 106 38.44 2.89 -9.56
C ASP A 106 37.03 3.48 -9.78
N GLU A 107 35.98 2.67 -9.97
CA GLU A 107 34.60 3.18 -10.12
C GLU A 107 34.06 3.89 -8.85
N GLN A 108 34.61 3.61 -7.66
CA GLN A 108 34.08 4.19 -6.42
C GLN A 108 34.54 5.64 -6.21
N ALA A 109 35.74 6.00 -6.68
CA ALA A 109 36.32 7.34 -6.48
C ALA A 109 35.71 8.43 -7.38
N SER A 110 35.12 8.08 -8.52
CA SER A 110 34.46 9.02 -9.46
C SER A 110 33.00 9.33 -9.10
N SER A 111 32.39 8.52 -8.24
CA SER A 111 30.94 8.46 -8.04
C SER A 111 30.28 9.69 -7.38
N THR A 112 31.05 10.66 -6.88
CA THR A 112 30.55 11.85 -6.18
C THR A 112 30.20 13.05 -7.07
N ASP A 113 30.79 13.21 -8.26
CA ASP A 113 30.55 14.39 -9.12
C ASP A 113 29.55 14.17 -10.27
N GLU A 114 29.27 12.91 -10.68
CA GLU A 114 28.35 12.63 -11.78
C GLU A 114 26.87 12.99 -11.50
N TYR A 115 26.50 13.31 -10.26
CA TYR A 115 25.13 13.73 -9.88
C TYR A 115 24.65 15.04 -10.56
N ARG A 116 25.50 15.72 -11.33
CA ARG A 116 25.17 16.91 -12.14
C ARG A 116 24.97 16.62 -13.64
N GLY A 117 25.20 15.38 -14.09
CA GLY A 117 24.93 14.95 -15.47
C GLY A 117 23.44 14.69 -15.72
N GLY A 118 22.73 15.67 -16.31
CA GLY A 118 21.30 15.54 -16.62
C GLY A 118 21.00 14.40 -17.61
N PHE A 119 20.00 13.57 -17.29
CA PHE A 119 19.51 12.52 -18.20
C PHE A 119 18.48 13.09 -19.18
N ASP A 120 18.81 13.12 -20.47
CA ASP A 120 17.87 13.54 -21.51
C ASP A 120 16.82 12.44 -21.80
N LEU A 121 15.63 12.62 -21.20
CA LEU A 121 14.46 11.79 -21.43
C LEU A 121 13.95 11.87 -22.89
N ASN A 122 14.10 13.02 -23.56
CA ASN A 122 13.68 13.21 -24.95
C ASN A 122 14.58 12.40 -25.90
N GLU A 123 15.92 12.48 -25.75
CA GLU A 123 16.83 11.64 -26.54
C GLU A 123 16.53 10.14 -26.34
N PHE A 124 16.32 9.69 -25.10
CA PHE A 124 15.99 8.30 -24.81
C PHE A 124 14.68 7.83 -25.45
N LEU A 125 13.64 8.69 -25.46
CA LEU A 125 12.35 8.42 -26.12
C LEU A 125 12.46 8.48 -27.65
N MET A 126 13.32 9.35 -28.20
CA MET A 126 13.63 9.39 -29.63
C MET A 126 14.40 8.15 -30.10
N GLY A 127 15.29 7.61 -29.26
CA GLY A 127 16.02 6.35 -29.50
C GLY A 127 15.12 5.10 -29.64
N GLY A 128 13.83 5.20 -29.34
CA GLY A 128 12.84 4.14 -29.65
C GLY A 128 12.90 2.91 -28.75
N HIS A 129 13.60 2.98 -27.61
CA HIS A 129 13.70 1.88 -26.63
C HIS A 129 12.36 1.61 -25.93
N LEU A 130 11.60 2.66 -25.63
CA LEU A 130 10.25 2.54 -25.09
C LEU A 130 9.23 2.17 -26.18
N GLU A 131 9.17 2.90 -27.30
CA GLU A 131 8.19 2.65 -28.36
C GLU A 131 8.80 2.60 -29.76
N ARG A 132 8.18 1.79 -30.64
CA ARG A 132 8.58 1.72 -32.05
C ARG A 132 8.09 2.98 -32.77
N ARG A 133 9.03 3.80 -33.22
CA ARG A 133 8.79 4.92 -34.13
C ARG A 133 8.69 4.40 -35.58
N THR A 134 8.03 5.15 -36.44
CA THR A 134 7.91 4.87 -37.88
C THR A 134 9.06 5.49 -38.67
N THR A 135 9.17 5.17 -39.97
CA THR A 135 10.23 5.71 -40.86
C THR A 135 10.23 7.24 -40.99
N ALA A 136 9.12 7.91 -40.67
CA ALA A 136 9.00 9.37 -40.64
C ALA A 136 9.30 10.00 -39.25
N GLY A 137 9.71 9.18 -38.26
CA GLY A 137 9.98 9.60 -36.88
C GLY A 137 8.77 9.59 -35.94
N GLU A 138 7.55 9.45 -36.45
CA GLU A 138 6.33 9.46 -35.63
C GLU A 138 6.19 8.22 -34.74
N PRO A 139 5.60 8.32 -33.53
CA PRO A 139 5.17 7.16 -32.75
C PRO A 139 4.15 6.32 -33.53
N ALA A 140 4.25 4.99 -33.43
CA ALA A 140 3.39 4.05 -34.17
C ALA A 140 2.06 3.73 -33.46
N LYS A 141 1.81 4.33 -32.30
CA LYS A 141 0.55 4.31 -31.54
C LYS A 141 0.07 5.75 -31.40
N LYS A 142 -1.18 6.01 -31.75
CA LYS A 142 -1.89 7.28 -31.54
C LYS A 142 -3.37 6.92 -31.37
N VAL A 143 -3.98 7.29 -30.25
CA VAL A 143 -5.40 7.02 -29.94
C VAL A 143 -5.90 8.09 -28.97
N GLY A 144 -6.76 9.00 -29.44
CA GLY A 144 -7.55 9.88 -28.57
C GLY A 144 -8.79 9.21 -28.01
N VAL A 145 -9.46 9.88 -27.07
CA VAL A 145 -10.71 9.45 -26.46
C VAL A 145 -11.80 10.48 -26.73
N ALA A 146 -12.98 10.03 -27.15
CA ALA A 146 -14.17 10.86 -27.24
C ALA A 146 -15.34 10.19 -26.49
N PHE A 147 -16.06 10.97 -25.70
CA PHE A 147 -17.15 10.53 -24.84
C PHE A 147 -18.38 11.42 -25.02
N LYS A 148 -19.58 10.81 -24.94
CA LYS A 148 -20.86 11.47 -25.21
C LYS A 148 -21.93 11.04 -24.20
N ASN A 149 -22.55 12.04 -23.58
CA ASN A 149 -23.71 11.94 -22.70
C ASN A 149 -23.53 10.85 -21.62
N VAL A 150 -22.30 10.73 -21.10
CA VAL A 150 -21.90 9.64 -20.21
C VAL A 150 -22.46 9.86 -18.82
N THR A 151 -23.31 8.94 -18.39
CA THR A 151 -23.95 8.95 -17.07
C THR A 151 -23.57 7.67 -16.34
N VAL A 152 -22.93 7.80 -15.18
CA VAL A 152 -22.42 6.65 -14.41
C VAL A 152 -23.35 6.36 -13.25
N LYS A 153 -23.77 5.12 -13.12
CA LYS A 153 -24.75 4.67 -12.12
C LYS A 153 -24.08 3.83 -11.05
N GLY A 154 -24.10 4.32 -9.82
CA GLY A 154 -23.60 3.64 -8.62
C GLY A 154 -24.72 2.93 -7.85
N VAL A 155 -24.36 1.90 -7.10
CA VAL A 155 -25.29 1.35 -6.09
C VAL A 155 -25.39 2.35 -4.94
N GLU A 156 -26.60 2.73 -4.54
CA GLU A 156 -26.81 3.64 -3.42
C GLU A 156 -26.47 2.92 -2.10
N THR A 157 -25.33 3.29 -1.52
CA THR A 157 -24.83 2.75 -0.25
C THR A 157 -25.03 3.76 0.89
N GLY A 158 -26.28 4.12 1.16
CA GLY A 158 -26.62 5.01 2.28
C GLY A 158 -26.23 4.42 3.65
N ALA A 159 -26.04 5.30 4.64
CA ALA A 159 -25.47 5.02 5.97
C ALA A 159 -25.77 3.61 6.53
N SER A 160 -24.78 2.73 6.59
CA SER A 160 -24.96 1.33 6.97
C SER A 160 -24.79 1.10 8.48
N PHE A 161 -25.24 -0.03 9.00
CA PHE A 161 -25.00 -0.41 10.40
C PHE A 161 -23.97 -1.53 10.50
N VAL A 162 -23.15 -1.51 11.54
CA VAL A 162 -22.26 -2.63 11.88
C VAL A 162 -23.07 -3.93 11.98
N ARG A 163 -22.63 -4.95 11.25
CA ARG A 163 -23.09 -6.34 11.39
C ARG A 163 -22.52 -6.89 12.70
N THR A 164 -23.37 -7.10 13.71
CA THR A 164 -22.94 -7.73 14.97
C THR A 164 -23.02 -9.26 14.87
N LEU A 165 -22.45 -9.98 15.83
CA LEU A 165 -22.44 -11.46 15.81
C LEU A 165 -23.85 -12.10 15.67
N PRO A 166 -24.92 -11.61 16.33
CA PRO A 166 -26.29 -12.06 16.05
C PRO A 166 -26.76 -11.81 14.61
N ASP A 167 -26.41 -10.66 14.01
CA ASP A 167 -26.75 -10.37 12.61
C ASP A 167 -26.07 -11.37 11.64
N ALA A 168 -24.84 -11.81 11.96
CA ALA A 168 -24.10 -12.79 11.18
C ALA A 168 -24.67 -14.22 11.30
N VAL A 169 -25.08 -14.63 12.52
CA VAL A 169 -25.76 -15.92 12.75
C VAL A 169 -27.06 -15.99 11.96
N VAL A 170 -27.92 -14.97 12.06
CA VAL A 170 -29.19 -14.90 11.31
C VAL A 170 -28.93 -14.77 9.79
N GLY A 171 -27.89 -14.04 9.39
CA GLY A 171 -27.50 -13.88 7.99
C GLY A 171 -27.19 -15.20 7.27
N THR A 172 -26.53 -16.13 7.96
CA THR A 172 -26.09 -17.42 7.38
C THR A 172 -27.22 -18.43 7.24
N PHE A 173 -28.23 -18.41 8.12
CA PHE A 173 -29.44 -19.23 7.96
C PHE A 173 -30.54 -18.54 7.14
N GLY A 174 -30.23 -17.41 6.48
CA GLY A 174 -31.17 -16.64 5.68
C GLY A 174 -30.54 -15.87 4.52
N PRO A 175 -30.50 -14.53 4.57
CA PRO A 175 -30.34 -13.69 3.39
C PRO A 175 -28.98 -13.80 2.69
N ASP A 176 -27.89 -14.12 3.39
CA ASP A 176 -26.56 -14.17 2.76
C ASP A 176 -26.26 -15.56 2.17
N LEU A 177 -26.76 -16.65 2.77
CA LEU A 177 -26.77 -17.97 2.12
C LEU A 177 -27.66 -17.96 0.86
N TYR A 178 -28.84 -17.34 0.93
CA TYR A 178 -29.71 -17.14 -0.22
C TYR A 178 -29.02 -16.34 -1.34
N LYS A 179 -28.29 -15.26 -1.02
CA LYS A 179 -27.49 -14.52 -2.02
C LYS A 179 -26.38 -15.36 -2.64
N ILE A 180 -25.67 -16.18 -1.85
CA ILE A 180 -24.63 -17.07 -2.37
C ILE A 180 -25.25 -18.07 -3.36
N ILE A 181 -26.35 -18.73 -2.99
CA ILE A 181 -27.08 -19.66 -3.86
C ILE A 181 -27.57 -18.95 -5.13
N CYS A 182 -28.16 -17.76 -5.02
CA CYS A 182 -28.59 -16.98 -6.18
C CYS A 182 -27.44 -16.46 -7.06
N ARG A 183 -26.21 -16.33 -6.53
CA ARG A 183 -25.02 -15.97 -7.32
C ARG A 183 -24.50 -17.15 -8.14
N PHE A 184 -24.69 -18.39 -7.67
CA PHE A 184 -24.40 -19.60 -8.44
C PHE A 184 -25.56 -20.03 -9.36
N VAL A 185 -26.80 -19.71 -9.00
CA VAL A 185 -28.01 -20.02 -9.79
C VAL A 185 -28.85 -18.74 -10.00
N PRO A 186 -28.57 -17.94 -11.05
CA PRO A 186 -29.23 -16.65 -11.30
C PRO A 186 -30.76 -16.74 -11.43
N ALA A 187 -31.31 -17.90 -11.81
CA ALA A 187 -32.74 -18.14 -11.96
C ALA A 187 -33.54 -18.10 -10.64
N LEU A 188 -32.87 -18.15 -9.48
CA LEU A 188 -33.53 -18.09 -8.16
C LEU A 188 -33.65 -16.66 -7.60
N HIS A 189 -33.22 -15.62 -8.33
CA HIS A 189 -33.06 -14.27 -7.78
C HIS A 189 -34.37 -13.45 -7.69
N PHE A 190 -35.28 -13.83 -6.78
CA PHE A 190 -36.54 -13.12 -6.50
C PHE A 190 -36.38 -11.87 -5.62
N GLY A 191 -35.36 -11.04 -5.87
CA GLY A 191 -35.04 -9.84 -5.10
C GLY A 191 -35.28 -8.54 -5.86
N LYS A 192 -35.69 -7.47 -5.16
CA LYS A 192 -35.53 -6.11 -5.69
C LYS A 192 -34.04 -5.80 -5.82
N ARG A 193 -33.61 -5.26 -6.97
CA ARG A 193 -32.27 -4.67 -7.11
C ARG A 193 -32.10 -3.56 -6.07
N PRO A 194 -30.88 -3.35 -5.53
CA PRO A 194 -30.65 -2.21 -4.65
C PRO A 194 -30.93 -0.90 -5.41
N PRO A 195 -31.30 0.19 -4.72
CA PRO A 195 -31.43 1.50 -5.34
C PRO A 195 -30.11 1.93 -5.99
N VAL A 196 -30.24 2.74 -7.04
CA VAL A 196 -29.15 3.15 -7.92
C VAL A 196 -29.19 4.67 -8.00
N ARG A 197 -28.04 5.31 -7.75
CA ARG A 197 -27.85 6.76 -7.83
C ARG A 197 -26.88 7.09 -8.97
N ASP A 198 -27.15 8.17 -9.69
CA ASP A 198 -26.20 8.72 -10.66
C ASP A 198 -25.00 9.36 -9.94
N LEU A 199 -23.79 8.94 -10.30
CA LEU A 199 -22.50 9.42 -9.78
C LEU A 199 -21.82 10.43 -10.70
N LEU A 200 -22.22 10.46 -11.98
CA LEU A 200 -21.83 11.44 -12.99
C LEU A 200 -23.03 11.67 -13.91
N HIS A 201 -23.30 12.93 -14.27
CA HIS A 201 -24.43 13.33 -15.11
C HIS A 201 -23.97 13.86 -16.48
N ASP A 202 -24.34 13.17 -17.56
CA ASP A 202 -24.31 13.69 -18.95
C ASP A 202 -22.96 14.28 -19.43
N PHE A 203 -21.85 13.56 -19.19
CA PHE A 203 -20.50 14.00 -19.56
C PHE A 203 -20.24 13.84 -21.06
N SER A 204 -19.81 14.92 -21.72
CA SER A 204 -19.46 14.96 -23.16
C SER A 204 -18.13 15.68 -23.38
N GLY A 205 -17.27 15.14 -24.26
CA GLY A 205 -15.93 15.70 -24.49
C GLY A 205 -15.00 14.87 -25.35
N ALA A 206 -13.85 15.45 -25.70
CA ALA A 206 -12.78 14.79 -26.43
C ALA A 206 -11.39 15.20 -25.91
N VAL A 207 -10.47 14.23 -25.86
CA VAL A 207 -9.05 14.43 -25.56
C VAL A 207 -8.23 13.71 -26.64
N ARG A 208 -7.48 14.48 -27.43
CA ARG A 208 -6.80 14.00 -28.64
C ARG A 208 -5.44 13.35 -28.33
N GLU A 209 -4.86 12.71 -29.33
CA GLU A 209 -3.51 12.15 -29.27
C GLU A 209 -2.43 13.23 -29.07
N GLY A 210 -1.75 13.21 -27.92
CA GLY A 210 -0.77 14.22 -27.53
C GLY A 210 -1.34 15.41 -26.75
N GLU A 211 -2.61 15.36 -26.33
CA GLU A 211 -3.17 16.32 -25.37
C GLU A 211 -3.07 15.80 -23.94
N MET A 212 -2.91 16.75 -23.00
CA MET A 212 -2.93 16.50 -21.56
C MET A 212 -4.10 17.24 -20.91
N MET A 213 -5.00 16.51 -20.25
CA MET A 213 -6.18 17.04 -19.56
C MET A 213 -6.04 16.91 -18.04
N LEU A 214 -6.20 18.05 -17.34
CA LEU A 214 -6.31 18.11 -15.88
C LEU A 214 -7.79 18.01 -15.46
N VAL A 215 -8.09 17.14 -14.49
CA VAL A 215 -9.42 16.96 -13.92
C VAL A 215 -9.40 17.45 -12.48
N LEU A 216 -10.14 18.52 -12.20
CA LEU A 216 -10.25 19.19 -10.91
C LEU A 216 -11.65 19.02 -10.30
N GLY A 217 -11.70 18.96 -8.97
CA GLY A 217 -12.91 18.83 -8.19
C GLY A 217 -12.59 18.41 -6.76
N ARG A 218 -13.50 18.65 -5.82
CA ARG A 218 -13.33 18.28 -4.41
C ARG A 218 -13.31 16.75 -4.23
N PRO A 219 -12.69 16.20 -3.17
CA PRO A 219 -12.82 14.77 -2.86
C PRO A 219 -14.29 14.36 -2.75
N GLY A 220 -14.68 13.31 -3.49
CA GLY A 220 -16.07 12.87 -3.61
C GLY A 220 -16.84 13.46 -4.80
N ALA A 221 -16.39 14.55 -5.43
CA ALA A 221 -17.09 15.21 -6.54
C ALA A 221 -17.27 14.36 -7.82
N GLY A 222 -16.54 13.25 -7.94
CA GLY A 222 -16.65 12.32 -9.09
C GLY A 222 -15.38 12.15 -9.93
N CYS A 223 -14.30 12.88 -9.63
CA CYS A 223 -13.04 12.88 -10.39
C CYS A 223 -12.48 11.46 -10.68
N SER A 224 -12.34 10.62 -9.64
CA SER A 224 -11.91 9.22 -9.77
C SER A 224 -12.93 8.33 -10.49
N THR A 225 -14.24 8.62 -10.35
CA THR A 225 -15.31 7.93 -11.08
C THR A 225 -15.21 8.22 -12.59
N PHE A 226 -14.91 9.47 -12.96
CA PHE A 226 -14.66 9.87 -14.34
C PHE A 226 -13.41 9.19 -14.91
N LEU A 227 -12.26 9.24 -14.20
CA LEU A 227 -11.03 8.57 -14.63
C LEU A 227 -11.21 7.06 -14.83
N LYS A 228 -11.90 6.35 -13.91
CA LYS A 228 -12.21 4.92 -14.08
C LYS A 228 -13.08 4.66 -15.31
N THR A 229 -14.11 5.48 -15.52
CA THR A 229 -15.04 5.35 -16.65
C THR A 229 -14.34 5.58 -17.99
N ILE A 230 -13.47 6.60 -18.08
CA ILE A 230 -12.63 6.88 -19.26
C ILE A 230 -11.57 5.79 -19.46
N ALA A 231 -11.00 5.24 -18.39
CA ALA A 231 -10.09 4.10 -18.45
C ALA A 231 -10.79 2.74 -18.73
N ASN A 232 -12.12 2.73 -18.81
CA ASN A 232 -12.96 1.56 -19.03
C ASN A 232 -13.00 0.54 -17.87
N ASP A 233 -12.61 0.95 -16.66
CA ASP A 233 -12.83 0.19 -15.43
C ASP A 233 -14.30 0.34 -14.98
N ARG A 234 -15.16 -0.54 -15.53
CA ARG A 234 -16.61 -0.54 -15.29
C ARG A 234 -17.10 -1.67 -14.36
N GLU A 235 -16.23 -2.58 -13.91
CA GLU A 235 -16.64 -3.73 -13.07
C GLU A 235 -17.22 -3.31 -11.70
N ALA A 236 -16.94 -2.09 -11.25
CA ALA A 236 -17.39 -1.54 -9.96
C ALA A 236 -18.77 -0.84 -9.99
N PHE A 237 -19.30 -0.49 -11.16
CA PHE A 237 -20.50 0.34 -11.29
C PHE A 237 -21.78 -0.49 -11.50
N ALA A 238 -22.94 0.04 -11.10
CA ALA A 238 -24.24 -0.58 -11.37
C ALA A 238 -24.63 -0.46 -12.86
N GLY A 239 -24.13 0.58 -13.54
CA GLY A 239 -24.22 0.76 -14.98
C GLY A 239 -23.40 1.97 -15.45
N VAL A 240 -23.14 2.04 -16.76
CA VAL A 240 -22.64 3.25 -17.43
C VAL A 240 -23.44 3.42 -18.71
N GLU A 241 -24.17 4.53 -18.78
CA GLU A 241 -24.94 4.96 -19.95
C GLU A 241 -24.14 6.02 -20.73
N GLY A 242 -24.55 6.30 -21.98
CA GLY A 242 -23.78 7.10 -22.93
C GLY A 242 -22.68 6.29 -23.64
N GLU A 243 -21.94 6.96 -24.52
CA GLU A 243 -20.92 6.35 -25.39
C GLU A 243 -19.50 6.81 -25.03
N VAL A 244 -18.54 5.88 -25.07
CA VAL A 244 -17.10 6.17 -24.96
C VAL A 244 -16.38 5.42 -26.07
N SER A 245 -15.61 6.17 -26.88
CA SER A 245 -14.85 5.65 -28.01
C SER A 245 -13.36 5.98 -27.90
N TYR A 246 -12.53 5.07 -28.40
CA TYR A 246 -11.07 5.14 -28.33
C TYR A 246 -10.51 5.15 -29.76
N GLY A 247 -10.35 6.35 -30.34
CA GLY A 247 -10.03 6.51 -31.77
C GLY A 247 -11.01 5.77 -32.68
N GLY A 248 -12.31 5.78 -32.36
CA GLY A 248 -13.35 5.06 -33.11
C GLY A 248 -13.52 3.56 -32.76
N LEU A 249 -12.75 3.01 -31.82
CA LEU A 249 -13.06 1.70 -31.21
C LEU A 249 -14.13 1.86 -30.13
N SER A 250 -15.10 0.93 -30.08
CA SER A 250 -16.07 0.90 -28.97
C SER A 250 -15.42 0.47 -27.65
N ALA A 251 -16.01 0.89 -26.52
CA ALA A 251 -15.58 0.47 -25.18
C ALA A 251 -15.57 -1.07 -25.01
N GLU A 252 -16.51 -1.80 -25.63
CA GLU A 252 -16.51 -3.25 -25.58
C GLU A 252 -15.31 -3.88 -26.31
N GLU A 253 -14.98 -3.40 -27.51
CA GLU A 253 -13.84 -3.89 -28.28
C GLU A 253 -12.51 -3.54 -27.62
N GLN A 254 -12.42 -2.33 -27.05
CA GLN A 254 -11.27 -1.90 -26.25
C GLN A 254 -11.06 -2.89 -25.10
N HIS A 255 -12.08 -3.18 -24.29
CA HIS A 255 -11.95 -4.09 -23.16
C HIS A 255 -11.58 -5.52 -23.60
N LYS A 256 -12.22 -6.03 -24.66
CA LYS A 256 -12.04 -7.40 -25.15
C LYS A 256 -10.67 -7.64 -25.83
N HIS A 257 -10.10 -6.64 -26.51
CA HIS A 257 -8.94 -6.85 -27.40
C HIS A 257 -7.73 -5.95 -27.12
N PHE A 258 -7.92 -4.84 -26.41
CA PHE A 258 -6.93 -3.78 -26.23
C PHE A 258 -6.76 -3.30 -24.77
N ARG A 259 -7.33 -3.99 -23.76
CA ARG A 259 -7.33 -3.53 -22.35
C ARG A 259 -6.02 -2.88 -21.90
N GLY A 260 -4.89 -3.57 -22.00
CA GLY A 260 -3.58 -3.06 -21.55
C GLY A 260 -2.98 -1.88 -22.35
N GLU A 261 -3.71 -1.30 -23.28
CA GLU A 261 -3.39 -0.06 -24.01
C GLU A 261 -4.07 1.19 -23.42
N VAL A 262 -5.06 1.01 -22.54
CA VAL A 262 -5.72 2.06 -21.74
C VAL A 262 -5.58 1.66 -20.27
N ASN A 263 -4.85 2.42 -19.45
CA ASN A 263 -4.62 2.05 -18.05
C ASN A 263 -4.98 3.18 -17.08
N TYR A 264 -5.41 2.79 -15.88
CA TYR A 264 -5.73 3.67 -14.75
C TYR A 264 -4.76 3.40 -13.60
N ASN A 265 -3.97 4.41 -13.23
CA ASN A 265 -3.10 4.37 -12.06
C ASN A 265 -3.89 4.85 -10.85
N GLN A 266 -4.18 3.93 -9.92
CA GLN A 266 -4.91 4.19 -8.67
C GLN A 266 -4.17 5.17 -7.75
N GLU A 267 -4.92 5.81 -6.84
CA GLU A 267 -4.37 6.64 -5.78
C GLU A 267 -3.52 5.81 -4.78
N ASP A 268 -3.94 4.58 -4.47
CA ASP A 268 -3.26 3.68 -3.52
C ASP A 268 -2.16 2.81 -4.16
N ASP A 269 -0.96 2.84 -3.56
CA ASP A 269 0.22 2.12 -4.06
C ASP A 269 0.35 0.68 -3.55
N GLN A 270 -0.59 -0.19 -3.93
CA GLN A 270 -0.55 -1.61 -3.55
C GLN A 270 0.58 -2.35 -4.30
N HIS A 271 1.60 -2.83 -3.59
CA HIS A 271 2.71 -3.61 -4.17
C HIS A 271 3.01 -4.85 -3.34
N PHE A 272 3.74 -5.83 -3.91
CA PHE A 272 4.26 -6.94 -3.13
C PHE A 272 5.43 -6.44 -2.26
N PRO A 273 5.31 -6.42 -0.91
CA PRO A 273 6.30 -5.77 -0.05
C PRO A 273 7.68 -6.45 -0.09
N ASN A 274 7.69 -7.77 -0.32
CA ASN A 274 8.87 -8.63 -0.26
C ASN A 274 9.67 -8.67 -1.58
N LEU A 275 9.31 -7.86 -2.59
CA LEU A 275 10.07 -7.71 -3.83
C LEU A 275 10.90 -6.43 -3.80
N THR A 276 12.02 -6.42 -4.52
CA THR A 276 12.78 -5.18 -4.75
C THR A 276 12.16 -4.33 -5.87
N VAL A 277 12.51 -3.03 -5.89
CA VAL A 277 12.08 -2.10 -6.95
C VAL A 277 12.43 -2.65 -8.34
N TRP A 278 13.67 -3.12 -8.54
CA TRP A 278 14.10 -3.74 -9.80
C TRP A 278 13.34 -5.04 -10.12
N GLN A 279 13.05 -5.90 -9.14
CA GLN A 279 12.27 -7.13 -9.39
C GLN A 279 10.85 -6.82 -9.90
N THR A 280 10.21 -5.81 -9.32
CA THR A 280 8.87 -5.33 -9.71
C THR A 280 8.88 -4.80 -11.15
N LEU A 281 9.71 -3.78 -11.45
CA LEU A 281 9.79 -3.20 -12.80
C LEU A 281 10.22 -4.23 -13.87
N LYS A 282 11.15 -5.13 -13.52
CA LYS A 282 11.59 -6.23 -14.40
C LYS A 282 10.47 -7.22 -14.71
N PHE A 283 9.69 -7.62 -13.71
CA PHE A 283 8.56 -8.53 -13.90
C PHE A 283 7.51 -7.92 -14.85
N SER A 284 7.19 -6.65 -14.64
CA SER A 284 6.19 -5.90 -15.42
C SER A 284 6.65 -5.69 -16.87
N LEU A 285 7.92 -5.33 -17.09
CA LEU A 285 8.53 -5.28 -18.43
C LEU A 285 8.67 -6.66 -19.11
N ILE A 286 8.92 -7.75 -18.36
CA ILE A 286 8.98 -9.11 -18.92
C ILE A 286 7.63 -9.52 -19.54
N ASN A 287 6.52 -9.10 -18.95
CA ASN A 287 5.17 -9.39 -19.44
C ASN A 287 4.74 -8.53 -20.65
N LYS A 288 5.33 -7.34 -20.83
CA LYS A 288 5.06 -6.44 -21.98
C LYS A 288 6.10 -6.53 -23.11
N THR A 289 7.26 -7.16 -22.91
CA THR A 289 8.37 -7.19 -23.89
C THR A 289 8.51 -8.55 -24.60
N LYS A 290 8.83 -8.56 -25.90
CA LYS A 290 9.06 -9.79 -26.69
C LYS A 290 10.31 -10.57 -26.23
N LYS A 291 10.40 -11.87 -26.61
CA LYS A 291 11.56 -12.72 -26.28
C LYS A 291 12.88 -12.19 -26.87
N HIS A 292 12.84 -11.73 -28.12
CA HIS A 292 13.99 -11.15 -28.82
C HIS A 292 14.45 -9.83 -28.16
N ASP A 293 13.50 -8.99 -27.79
CA ASP A 293 13.77 -7.62 -27.32
C ASP A 293 14.09 -7.58 -25.80
N LYS A 294 14.29 -8.75 -25.15
CA LYS A 294 14.54 -8.90 -23.71
C LYS A 294 15.81 -8.17 -23.24
N ALA A 295 16.79 -7.97 -24.12
CA ALA A 295 18.02 -7.23 -23.83
C ALA A 295 17.77 -5.74 -23.50
N SER A 296 16.67 -5.14 -23.99
CA SER A 296 16.32 -3.75 -23.67
C SER A 296 15.72 -3.56 -22.27
N ILE A 297 15.32 -4.63 -21.58
CA ILE A 297 14.67 -4.55 -20.27
C ILE A 297 15.53 -3.82 -19.21
N PRO A 298 16.80 -4.19 -18.94
CA PRO A 298 17.63 -3.45 -17.99
C PRO A 298 17.80 -1.98 -18.38
N ILE A 299 18.01 -1.68 -19.67
CA ILE A 299 18.16 -0.31 -20.18
C ILE A 299 16.90 0.53 -19.88
N ILE A 300 15.70 -0.04 -20.10
CA ILE A 300 14.43 0.64 -19.80
C ILE A 300 14.22 0.80 -18.29
N ILE A 301 14.61 -0.18 -17.46
CA ILE A 301 14.55 -0.04 -15.99
C ILE A 301 15.46 1.11 -15.53
N ASP A 302 16.71 1.12 -15.98
CA ASP A 302 17.68 2.11 -15.50
C ASP A 302 17.39 3.52 -16.03
N ALA A 303 16.80 3.65 -17.23
CA ALA A 303 16.22 4.90 -17.70
C ALA A 303 15.03 5.37 -16.85
N LEU A 304 14.08 4.49 -16.50
CA LEU A 304 12.96 4.83 -15.61
C LEU A 304 13.44 5.21 -14.20
N LEU A 305 14.42 4.49 -13.64
CA LEU A 305 14.97 4.79 -12.33
C LEU A 305 15.72 6.13 -12.29
N LYS A 306 16.46 6.49 -13.35
CA LYS A 306 17.08 7.81 -13.53
C LYS A 306 16.04 8.91 -13.69
N MET A 307 15.07 8.72 -14.60
CA MET A 307 13.95 9.63 -14.86
C MET A 307 13.17 10.02 -13.58
N PHE A 308 13.00 9.08 -12.65
CA PHE A 308 12.30 9.35 -11.38
C PHE A 308 13.22 9.67 -10.19
N GLY A 309 14.55 9.75 -10.37
CA GLY A 309 15.48 10.03 -9.27
C GLY A 309 15.41 9.00 -8.13
N ILE A 310 15.28 7.71 -8.47
CA ILE A 310 15.17 6.59 -7.53
C ILE A 310 16.21 5.48 -7.76
N THR A 311 17.27 5.75 -8.52
CA THR A 311 18.35 4.80 -8.86
C THR A 311 18.98 4.11 -7.63
N HIS A 312 19.12 4.83 -6.51
CA HIS A 312 19.62 4.28 -5.24
C HIS A 312 18.71 3.20 -4.65
N THR A 313 17.40 3.24 -4.91
CA THR A 313 16.41 2.27 -4.41
C THR A 313 16.36 0.95 -5.20
N LYS A 314 17.10 0.83 -6.30
CA LYS A 314 17.05 -0.29 -7.27
C LYS A 314 17.00 -1.68 -6.62
N ASN A 315 17.81 -1.89 -5.57
CA ASN A 315 17.93 -3.15 -4.84
C ASN A 315 17.19 -3.18 -3.49
N THR A 316 16.54 -2.09 -3.09
CA THR A 316 15.74 -1.99 -1.86
C THR A 316 14.38 -2.66 -2.03
N LEU A 317 13.85 -3.25 -0.95
CA LEU A 317 12.49 -3.78 -0.90
C LEU A 317 11.46 -2.65 -1.05
N VAL A 318 10.35 -2.90 -1.76
CA VAL A 318 9.27 -1.91 -1.89
C VAL A 318 8.57 -1.70 -0.54
N GLY A 319 8.37 -2.77 0.24
CA GLY A 319 7.77 -2.71 1.56
C GLY A 319 6.29 -2.33 1.59
N ASN A 320 5.75 -2.21 2.80
CA ASN A 320 4.41 -1.71 3.10
C ASN A 320 4.39 -1.14 4.55
N GLU A 321 3.22 -1.06 5.18
CA GLU A 321 3.05 -0.57 6.55
C GLU A 321 3.72 -1.46 7.63
N TYR A 322 3.92 -2.75 7.34
CA TYR A 322 4.49 -3.74 8.27
C TYR A 322 5.93 -4.15 7.91
N VAL A 323 6.27 -4.11 6.61
CA VAL A 323 7.58 -4.50 6.08
C VAL A 323 8.32 -3.23 5.63
N ARG A 324 9.39 -2.87 6.35
CA ARG A 324 10.23 -1.71 6.02
C ARG A 324 10.81 -1.84 4.60
N GLY A 325 10.57 -0.82 3.77
CA GLY A 325 11.06 -0.71 2.40
C GLY A 325 11.48 0.72 2.04
N VAL A 326 11.22 1.12 0.80
CA VAL A 326 11.37 2.51 0.34
C VAL A 326 10.36 3.46 1.01
N SER A 327 10.62 4.76 0.98
CA SER A 327 9.70 5.79 1.51
C SER A 327 8.39 5.88 0.71
N GLY A 328 7.36 6.51 1.26
CA GLY A 328 6.06 6.68 0.59
C GLY A 328 6.16 7.32 -0.80
N GLY A 329 6.84 8.46 -0.91
CA GLY A 329 7.05 9.16 -2.19
C GLY A 329 7.99 8.42 -3.17
N GLU A 330 8.88 7.55 -2.69
CA GLU A 330 9.60 6.61 -3.56
C GLU A 330 8.68 5.49 -4.06
N ARG A 331 7.83 4.92 -3.19
CA ARG A 331 6.83 3.91 -3.56
C ARG A 331 5.83 4.44 -4.60
N LYS A 332 5.41 5.71 -4.49
CA LYS A 332 4.58 6.38 -5.50
C LYS A 332 5.28 6.46 -6.86
N ARG A 333 6.56 6.84 -6.87
CA ARG A 333 7.40 6.83 -8.09
C ARG A 333 7.59 5.42 -8.68
N VAL A 334 7.63 4.37 -7.86
CA VAL A 334 7.64 2.97 -8.33
C VAL A 334 6.30 2.57 -8.98
N SER A 335 5.15 2.96 -8.43
CA SER A 335 3.84 2.78 -9.10
C SER A 335 3.81 3.46 -10.46
N ILE A 336 4.27 4.71 -10.55
CA ILE A 336 4.32 5.48 -11.79
C ILE A 336 5.22 4.79 -12.82
N ALA A 337 6.43 4.38 -12.42
CA ALA A 337 7.35 3.66 -13.30
C ALA A 337 6.80 2.31 -13.79
N GLU A 338 6.05 1.57 -12.96
CA GLU A 338 5.33 0.36 -13.38
C GLU A 338 4.21 0.65 -14.38
N THR A 339 3.40 1.69 -14.13
CA THR A 339 2.35 2.11 -15.05
C THR A 339 2.93 2.52 -16.40
N LEU A 340 4.09 3.19 -16.45
CA LEU A 340 4.77 3.52 -17.71
C LEU A 340 5.37 2.29 -18.41
N ALA A 341 5.84 1.29 -17.66
CA ALA A 341 6.29 0.01 -18.20
C ALA A 341 5.17 -0.77 -18.93
N THR A 342 3.89 -0.41 -18.75
CA THR A 342 2.77 -0.96 -19.54
C THR A 342 2.82 -0.63 -21.02
N LYS A 343 3.51 0.46 -21.41
CA LYS A 343 3.58 1.02 -22.77
C LYS A 343 2.20 1.29 -23.40
N SER A 344 1.29 1.87 -22.62
CA SER A 344 -0.09 2.21 -23.03
C SER A 344 -0.17 3.48 -23.89
N SER A 345 -1.30 3.61 -24.61
CA SER A 345 -1.60 4.74 -25.50
C SER A 345 -2.45 5.81 -24.83
N VAL A 346 -3.36 5.39 -23.94
CA VAL A 346 -4.16 6.28 -23.07
C VAL A 346 -3.81 5.96 -21.61
N VAL A 347 -3.59 6.98 -20.79
CA VAL A 347 -3.30 6.78 -19.35
C VAL A 347 -4.09 7.78 -18.50
N CYS A 348 -4.83 7.25 -17.53
CA CYS A 348 -5.52 8.00 -16.49
C CYS A 348 -4.72 7.91 -15.18
N TRP A 349 -4.38 9.05 -14.59
CA TRP A 349 -3.53 9.15 -13.40
C TRP A 349 -4.32 9.71 -12.23
N ASP A 350 -4.67 8.87 -11.25
CA ASP A 350 -5.45 9.31 -10.09
C ASP A 350 -4.55 9.83 -8.95
N ASN A 351 -4.73 11.10 -8.59
CA ASN A 351 -4.02 11.86 -7.56
C ASN A 351 -2.52 11.55 -7.46
N SER A 352 -1.88 11.47 -8.63
CA SER A 352 -0.58 10.80 -8.76
C SER A 352 0.61 11.53 -8.11
N THR A 353 0.44 12.81 -7.73
CA THR A 353 1.42 13.61 -6.98
C THR A 353 1.34 13.46 -5.46
N ARG A 354 0.33 12.77 -4.91
CA ARG A 354 0.17 12.57 -3.46
C ARG A 354 1.43 11.93 -2.86
N GLY A 355 2.04 12.62 -1.89
CA GLY A 355 3.28 12.18 -1.23
C GLY A 355 4.57 12.50 -2.00
N LEU A 356 4.50 13.28 -3.08
CA LEU A 356 5.67 13.94 -3.69
C LEU A 356 5.81 15.38 -3.14
N ASP A 357 7.00 15.96 -3.26
CA ASP A 357 7.24 17.39 -3.03
C ASP A 357 7.05 18.18 -4.33
N ALA A 358 6.87 19.51 -4.25
CA ALA A 358 6.60 20.36 -5.40
C ALA A 358 7.67 20.28 -6.52
N SER A 359 8.95 20.09 -6.18
CA SER A 359 10.00 19.97 -7.19
C SER A 359 9.90 18.62 -7.91
N THR A 360 9.80 17.52 -7.17
CA THR A 360 9.58 16.18 -7.73
C THR A 360 8.24 16.06 -8.48
N ALA A 361 7.19 16.73 -8.00
CA ALA A 361 5.86 16.73 -8.62
C ALA A 361 5.83 17.55 -9.92
N LEU A 362 6.54 18.68 -9.97
CA LEU A 362 6.72 19.48 -11.18
C LEU A 362 7.58 18.74 -12.21
N ASP A 363 8.68 18.11 -11.81
CA ASP A 363 9.52 17.34 -12.73
C ASP A 363 8.84 16.05 -13.20
N TYR A 364 7.95 15.47 -12.38
CA TYR A 364 7.00 14.45 -12.81
C TYR A 364 5.98 14.99 -13.84
N ALA A 365 5.39 16.16 -13.62
CA ALA A 365 4.46 16.78 -14.57
C ALA A 365 5.14 17.11 -15.91
N LYS A 366 6.36 17.67 -15.89
CA LYS A 366 7.22 17.85 -17.08
C LYS A 366 7.50 16.51 -17.76
N SER A 367 7.79 15.47 -16.99
CA SER A 367 8.00 14.12 -17.54
C SER A 367 6.75 13.56 -18.21
N LEU A 368 5.56 13.75 -17.64
CA LEU A 368 4.28 13.43 -18.28
C LEU A 368 4.09 14.23 -19.58
N ARG A 369 4.36 15.55 -19.56
CA ARG A 369 4.30 16.43 -20.75
C ARG A 369 5.19 15.90 -21.88
N ILE A 370 6.47 15.68 -21.59
CA ILE A 370 7.47 15.16 -22.53
C ILE A 370 7.02 13.81 -23.12
N MET A 371 6.56 12.86 -22.29
CA MET A 371 6.05 11.58 -22.79
C MET A 371 4.79 11.73 -23.64
N THR A 372 3.88 12.63 -23.26
CA THR A 372 2.63 12.92 -23.98
C THR A 372 2.93 13.49 -25.36
N ASP A 373 3.83 14.46 -25.47
CA ASP A 373 4.23 15.05 -26.75
C ASP A 373 5.07 14.12 -27.62
N VAL A 374 6.12 13.51 -27.07
CA VAL A 374 7.09 12.69 -27.84
C VAL A 374 6.48 11.35 -28.28
N SER A 375 5.51 10.83 -27.54
CA SER A 375 4.83 9.56 -27.83
C SER A 375 3.42 9.73 -28.40
N LYS A 376 2.86 10.95 -28.43
CA LYS A 376 1.47 11.27 -28.81
C LYS A 376 0.44 10.34 -28.17
N ARG A 377 0.59 10.18 -26.85
CA ARG A 377 -0.36 9.52 -25.95
C ARG A 377 -1.46 10.50 -25.53
N THR A 378 -2.58 9.99 -25.03
CA THR A 378 -3.63 10.80 -24.41
C THR A 378 -3.55 10.63 -22.89
N THR A 379 -3.36 11.74 -22.18
CA THR A 379 -3.03 11.73 -20.75
C THR A 379 -4.09 12.50 -19.98
N LEU A 380 -4.78 11.83 -19.05
CA LEU A 380 -5.72 12.45 -18.11
C LEU A 380 -5.16 12.35 -16.69
N VAL A 381 -5.21 13.43 -15.91
CA VAL A 381 -4.63 13.50 -14.57
C VAL A 381 -5.60 14.17 -13.60
N THR A 382 -5.84 13.58 -12.43
CA THR A 382 -6.38 14.32 -11.27
C THR A 382 -5.25 14.72 -10.34
N LEU A 383 -5.32 15.95 -9.82
CA LEU A 383 -4.40 16.51 -8.84
C LEU A 383 -5.21 17.33 -7.84
N TYR A 384 -5.24 16.98 -6.55
CA TYR A 384 -5.93 17.82 -5.55
C TYR A 384 -5.14 19.08 -5.17
N GLN A 385 -3.84 19.11 -5.48
CA GLN A 385 -2.95 20.25 -5.30
C GLN A 385 -2.02 20.32 -6.52
N ALA A 386 -2.17 21.35 -7.35
CA ALA A 386 -1.34 21.60 -8.53
C ALA A 386 -0.82 23.04 -8.48
N GLY A 387 0.50 23.21 -8.41
CA GLY A 387 1.12 24.53 -8.54
C GLY A 387 0.90 25.14 -9.92
N GLU A 388 1.03 26.46 -10.06
CA GLU A 388 0.83 27.14 -11.36
C GLU A 388 1.74 26.55 -12.46
N SER A 389 3.01 26.31 -12.12
CA SER A 389 4.02 25.62 -12.94
C SER A 389 3.60 24.22 -13.44
N ILE A 390 2.60 23.59 -12.82
CA ILE A 390 2.01 22.31 -13.23
C ILE A 390 0.75 22.55 -14.06
N TYR A 391 -0.06 23.55 -13.71
CA TYR A 391 -1.26 23.96 -14.45
C TYR A 391 -0.93 24.40 -15.88
N GLU A 392 0.14 25.20 -16.06
CA GLU A 392 0.65 25.69 -17.36
C GLU A 392 1.07 24.58 -18.34
N LEU A 393 1.27 23.33 -17.86
CA LEU A 393 1.65 22.19 -18.70
C LEU A 393 0.45 21.49 -19.37
N MET A 394 -0.78 21.86 -19.00
CA MET A 394 -2.02 21.18 -19.38
C MET A 394 -2.63 21.85 -20.62
N ASP A 395 -3.04 21.08 -21.63
CA ASP A 395 -3.77 21.65 -22.79
C ASP A 395 -5.23 22.00 -22.42
N LYS A 396 -5.85 21.17 -21.58
CA LYS A 396 -7.28 21.25 -21.21
C LYS A 396 -7.48 21.07 -19.70
N VAL A 397 -8.55 21.66 -19.17
CA VAL A 397 -9.06 21.41 -17.81
C VAL A 397 -10.54 21.01 -17.84
N LEU A 398 -10.93 20.16 -16.91
CA LEU A 398 -12.30 19.73 -16.61
C LEU A 398 -12.56 19.97 -15.12
N VAL A 399 -13.62 20.70 -14.77
CA VAL A 399 -14.01 21.03 -13.38
C VAL A 399 -15.32 20.33 -13.03
N ILE A 400 -15.31 19.57 -11.93
CA ILE A 400 -16.40 18.72 -11.47
C ILE A 400 -16.79 19.07 -10.03
N ASP A 401 -18.09 19.23 -9.76
CA ASP A 401 -18.68 19.23 -8.41
C ASP A 401 -19.99 18.42 -8.40
N ALA A 402 -20.29 17.71 -7.31
CA ALA A 402 -21.52 16.91 -7.16
C ALA A 402 -21.88 15.98 -8.35
N GLY A 403 -20.87 15.40 -9.03
CA GLY A 403 -21.08 14.57 -10.22
C GLY A 403 -21.51 15.34 -11.48
N ARG A 404 -21.41 16.67 -11.50
CA ARG A 404 -21.81 17.56 -12.60
C ARG A 404 -20.61 18.30 -13.20
N MET A 405 -20.69 18.62 -14.49
CA MET A 405 -19.62 19.33 -15.23
C MET A 405 -19.82 20.85 -15.15
N LEU A 406 -18.94 21.56 -14.45
CA LEU A 406 -19.02 23.01 -14.26
C LEU A 406 -18.31 23.80 -15.38
N TYR A 407 -17.21 23.25 -15.88
CA TYR A 407 -16.47 23.75 -17.04
C TYR A 407 -15.64 22.62 -17.65
N GLN A 408 -15.46 22.65 -18.97
CA GLN A 408 -14.45 21.89 -19.68
C GLN A 408 -13.97 22.73 -20.87
N GLY A 409 -12.68 22.76 -21.14
CA GLY A 409 -12.12 23.56 -22.23
C GLY A 409 -10.61 23.78 -22.09
N PRO A 410 -10.02 24.73 -22.85
CA PRO A 410 -8.63 25.13 -22.70
C PRO A 410 -8.32 25.56 -21.26
N ALA A 411 -7.14 25.19 -20.75
CA ALA A 411 -6.72 25.54 -19.39
C ALA A 411 -6.65 27.07 -19.18
N ASN A 412 -6.07 27.80 -20.14
CA ASN A 412 -5.86 29.25 -20.04
C ASN A 412 -7.16 30.06 -19.94
N GLU A 413 -8.28 29.55 -20.48
CA GLU A 413 -9.57 30.25 -20.55
C GLU A 413 -10.45 30.01 -19.32
N ALA A 414 -10.21 28.92 -18.58
CA ALA A 414 -11.04 28.48 -17.45
C ALA A 414 -11.14 29.54 -16.33
N LYS A 415 -10.02 30.21 -16.03
CA LYS A 415 -9.98 31.29 -15.03
C LYS A 415 -10.89 32.45 -15.41
N GLN A 416 -10.82 32.88 -16.67
CA GLN A 416 -11.59 34.02 -17.17
C GLN A 416 -13.08 33.70 -17.19
N TYR A 417 -13.47 32.49 -17.63
CA TYR A 417 -14.87 32.04 -17.65
C TYR A 417 -15.58 32.23 -16.30
N PHE A 418 -14.97 31.83 -15.17
CA PHE A 418 -15.57 32.01 -13.85
C PHE A 418 -15.51 33.46 -13.33
N VAL A 419 -14.48 34.23 -13.73
CA VAL A 419 -14.42 35.68 -13.45
C VAL A 419 -15.54 36.44 -14.19
N ASP A 420 -15.83 36.09 -15.44
CA ASP A 420 -16.91 36.70 -16.24
C ASP A 420 -18.30 36.39 -15.66
N LEU A 421 -18.49 35.18 -15.10
CA LEU A 421 -19.67 34.78 -14.32
C LEU A 421 -19.84 35.55 -13.01
N GLY A 422 -18.84 36.32 -12.57
CA GLY A 422 -18.91 37.17 -11.37
C GLY A 422 -18.29 36.58 -10.10
N PHE A 423 -17.49 35.51 -10.20
CA PHE A 423 -16.66 35.06 -9.08
C PHE A 423 -15.40 35.93 -8.93
N TYR A 424 -14.95 36.13 -7.69
CA TYR A 424 -13.74 36.88 -7.39
C TYR A 424 -12.55 35.92 -7.26
N CYS A 425 -11.50 36.15 -8.06
CA CYS A 425 -10.20 35.49 -7.89
C CYS A 425 -9.27 36.44 -7.11
N PRO A 426 -8.78 36.05 -5.92
CA PRO A 426 -7.71 36.80 -5.25
C PRO A 426 -6.39 36.74 -6.03
N GLU A 427 -5.41 37.56 -5.64
CA GLU A 427 -4.15 37.73 -6.40
C GLU A 427 -3.10 36.63 -6.14
N GLN A 428 -3.18 35.89 -5.01
CA GLN A 428 -2.15 34.95 -4.54
C GLN A 428 -2.44 33.42 -4.60
N PRO A 429 -3.67 32.89 -4.84
CA PRO A 429 -3.86 31.44 -5.00
C PRO A 429 -3.49 31.00 -6.42
N THR A 430 -3.15 29.72 -6.59
CA THR A 430 -2.96 29.13 -7.92
C THR A 430 -4.29 29.10 -8.67
N THR A 431 -4.24 29.07 -10.00
CA THR A 431 -5.44 28.91 -10.84
C THR A 431 -6.13 27.57 -10.57
N ALA A 432 -5.38 26.52 -10.20
CA ALA A 432 -5.96 25.24 -9.78
C ALA A 432 -6.71 25.36 -8.44
N ASP A 433 -6.12 26.00 -7.42
CA ASP A 433 -6.76 26.24 -6.11
C ASP A 433 -8.01 27.14 -6.26
N PHE A 434 -7.97 28.13 -7.15
CA PHE A 434 -9.14 28.95 -7.47
C PHE A 434 -10.26 28.07 -8.05
N LEU A 435 -9.98 27.27 -9.09
CA LEU A 435 -10.98 26.41 -9.73
C LEU A 435 -11.56 25.35 -8.77
N THR A 436 -10.79 24.82 -7.81
CA THR A 436 -11.33 23.89 -6.80
C THR A 436 -12.10 24.60 -5.68
N SER A 437 -11.75 25.83 -5.31
CA SER A 437 -12.47 26.58 -4.26
C SER A 437 -13.86 27.06 -4.69
N LEU A 438 -14.09 27.27 -6.00
CA LEU A 438 -15.42 27.57 -6.56
C LEU A 438 -16.47 26.49 -6.25
N CYS A 439 -16.03 25.24 -6.11
CA CYS A 439 -16.88 24.10 -5.79
C CYS A 439 -17.37 24.13 -4.33
N ASP A 440 -16.65 24.80 -3.42
CA ASP A 440 -17.04 24.91 -2.01
C ASP A 440 -17.91 26.16 -1.76
N PRO A 441 -19.15 26.01 -1.27
CA PRO A 441 -19.99 27.13 -0.85
C PRO A 441 -19.35 28.12 0.12
N ASN A 442 -18.40 27.66 0.95
CA ASN A 442 -17.75 28.45 2.01
C ASN A 442 -16.47 29.16 1.55
N ALA A 443 -15.78 28.63 0.52
CA ALA A 443 -14.48 29.15 0.07
C ALA A 443 -14.62 30.16 -1.07
N ARG A 444 -15.62 29.97 -1.95
CA ARG A 444 -15.87 30.84 -3.10
C ARG A 444 -16.21 32.27 -2.68
N GLN A 445 -15.65 33.23 -3.40
CA GLN A 445 -15.89 34.66 -3.20
C GLN A 445 -16.55 35.26 -4.44
N PHE A 446 -17.39 36.27 -4.24
CA PHE A 446 -18.15 36.95 -5.29
C PHE A 446 -17.58 38.35 -5.54
N GLN A 447 -17.71 38.86 -6.76
CA GLN A 447 -17.36 40.25 -7.05
C GLN A 447 -18.36 41.21 -6.38
N PRO A 448 -17.90 42.33 -5.78
CA PRO A 448 -18.78 43.30 -5.13
C PRO A 448 -19.92 43.76 -6.05
N GLY A 449 -21.17 43.55 -5.60
CA GLY A 449 -22.37 43.91 -6.37
C GLY A 449 -22.84 42.88 -7.41
N ARG A 450 -22.14 41.75 -7.63
CA ARG A 450 -22.61 40.64 -8.50
C ARG A 450 -23.17 39.43 -7.74
N GLU A 451 -23.13 39.42 -6.41
CA GLU A 451 -23.64 38.35 -5.52
C GLU A 451 -25.08 37.88 -5.79
N ALA A 452 -25.94 38.72 -6.38
CA ALA A 452 -27.31 38.36 -6.73
C ALA A 452 -27.46 37.75 -8.14
N SER A 453 -26.47 37.95 -9.02
CA SER A 453 -26.44 37.44 -10.39
C SER A 453 -25.59 36.19 -10.58
N THR A 454 -24.61 35.94 -9.70
CA THR A 454 -23.75 34.76 -9.78
C THR A 454 -24.50 33.50 -9.34
N PRO A 455 -24.47 32.38 -10.10
CA PRO A 455 -25.09 31.11 -9.70
C PRO A 455 -24.46 30.51 -8.44
N LYS A 456 -25.25 29.76 -7.67
CA LYS A 456 -24.91 29.29 -6.31
C LYS A 456 -25.01 27.79 -6.13
N THR A 457 -25.74 27.05 -6.96
CA THR A 457 -25.75 25.57 -6.95
C THR A 457 -24.95 24.98 -8.11
N ALA A 458 -24.48 23.74 -7.95
CA ALA A 458 -23.81 22.99 -9.03
C ALA A 458 -24.76 22.76 -10.23
N GLU A 459 -26.07 22.69 -9.99
CA GLU A 459 -27.09 22.51 -11.03
C GLU A 459 -27.28 23.79 -11.87
N GLU A 460 -27.31 24.96 -11.23
CA GLU A 460 -27.31 26.26 -11.93
C GLU A 460 -26.04 26.45 -12.76
N LEU A 461 -24.88 26.09 -12.20
CA LEU A 461 -23.58 26.18 -12.88
C LEU A 461 -23.52 25.25 -14.11
N GLU A 462 -23.97 24.00 -13.98
CA GLU A 462 -24.08 23.07 -15.12
C GLU A 462 -25.06 23.59 -16.19
N ALA A 463 -26.22 24.11 -15.77
CA ALA A 463 -27.23 24.64 -16.69
C ALA A 463 -26.75 25.87 -17.46
N ILE A 464 -25.98 26.76 -16.82
CA ILE A 464 -25.35 27.92 -17.46
C ILE A 464 -24.20 27.46 -18.37
N PHE A 465 -23.37 26.52 -17.92
CA PHE A 465 -22.28 25.97 -18.73
C PHE A 465 -22.80 25.33 -20.01
N LYS A 466 -23.88 24.53 -19.95
CA LYS A 466 -24.53 23.93 -21.13
C LYS A 466 -25.11 24.96 -22.12
N GLN A 467 -25.40 26.18 -21.67
CA GLN A 467 -25.83 27.30 -22.53
C GLN A 467 -24.66 28.13 -23.10
N SER A 468 -23.49 28.06 -22.47
CA SER A 468 -22.29 28.85 -22.79
C SER A 468 -21.74 28.59 -24.21
N GLU A 469 -20.79 29.43 -24.63
CA GLU A 469 -20.02 29.17 -25.86
C GLU A 469 -19.03 28.01 -25.68
N ALA A 470 -18.40 27.86 -24.51
CA ALA A 470 -17.45 26.79 -24.22
C ALA A 470 -18.06 25.39 -24.43
N TYR A 471 -19.31 25.16 -23.99
CA TYR A 471 -19.99 23.87 -24.23
C TYR A 471 -20.28 23.62 -25.73
N LYS A 472 -20.56 24.67 -26.50
CA LYS A 472 -20.72 24.58 -27.97
C LYS A 472 -19.39 24.27 -28.65
N GLN A 473 -18.27 24.83 -28.15
CA GLN A 473 -16.93 24.48 -28.62
C GLN A 473 -16.61 23.01 -28.37
N ILE A 474 -16.94 22.45 -27.20
CA ILE A 474 -16.80 21.01 -26.93
C ILE A 474 -17.58 20.17 -27.95
N TRP A 475 -18.85 20.49 -28.18
CA TRP A 475 -19.68 19.69 -29.09
C TRP A 475 -19.16 19.77 -30.53
N ASN A 476 -18.72 20.95 -30.96
CA ASN A 476 -18.01 21.14 -32.23
C ASN A 476 -16.71 20.34 -32.28
N GLU A 477 -15.95 20.25 -31.18
CA GLU A 477 -14.71 19.49 -31.12
C GLU A 477 -14.95 17.98 -31.25
N VAL A 478 -15.94 17.44 -30.53
CA VAL A 478 -16.35 16.03 -30.61
C VAL A 478 -16.80 15.69 -32.03
N CYS A 479 -17.66 16.51 -32.62
CA CYS A 479 -18.12 16.33 -34.00
C CYS A 479 -16.96 16.42 -35.02
N ALA A 480 -16.00 17.33 -34.81
CA ALA A 480 -14.82 17.46 -35.66
C ALA A 480 -13.87 16.26 -35.53
N TYR A 481 -13.70 15.69 -34.33
CA TYR A 481 -12.87 14.50 -34.11
C TYR A 481 -13.50 13.25 -34.75
N GLU A 482 -14.82 13.06 -34.60
CA GLU A 482 -15.54 11.97 -35.28
C GLU A 482 -15.51 12.12 -36.80
N LYS A 483 -15.70 13.34 -37.32
CA LYS A 483 -15.57 13.61 -38.75
C LYS A 483 -14.15 13.32 -39.24
N LEU A 484 -13.12 13.71 -38.51
CA LEU A 484 -11.72 13.37 -38.84
C LEU A 484 -11.51 11.84 -38.92
N LEU A 485 -12.09 11.07 -37.99
CA LEU A 485 -12.03 9.60 -38.00
C LEU A 485 -12.81 8.99 -39.18
N GLN A 486 -13.89 9.62 -39.64
CA GLN A 486 -14.66 9.20 -40.82
C GLN A 486 -13.93 9.55 -42.13
N ASP A 487 -13.48 10.80 -42.28
CA ASP A 487 -12.78 11.31 -43.47
C ASP A 487 -11.43 10.58 -43.68
N THR A 488 -10.68 10.28 -42.60
CA THR A 488 -9.48 9.42 -42.65
C THR A 488 -9.78 7.92 -42.73
N ASN A 489 -11.06 7.53 -42.76
CA ASN A 489 -11.53 6.15 -42.83
C ASN A 489 -10.88 5.26 -41.74
N GLN A 490 -10.72 5.81 -40.53
CA GLN A 490 -10.07 5.17 -39.39
C GLN A 490 -8.63 4.68 -39.66
N GLU A 491 -7.83 5.38 -40.50
CA GLU A 491 -6.47 4.93 -40.80
C GLU A 491 -5.59 4.80 -39.55
N ASP A 492 -5.56 5.80 -38.66
CA ASP A 492 -4.77 5.72 -37.43
C ASP A 492 -5.28 4.63 -36.47
N THR A 493 -6.59 4.37 -36.42
CA THR A 493 -7.16 3.21 -35.70
C THR A 493 -6.63 1.90 -36.27
N ARG A 494 -6.63 1.75 -37.60
CA ARG A 494 -6.06 0.58 -38.28
C ARG A 494 -4.55 0.49 -38.09
N ARG A 495 -3.83 1.61 -38.03
CA ARG A 495 -2.38 1.71 -37.75
C ARG A 495 -2.07 1.26 -36.33
N PHE A 496 -2.80 1.76 -35.34
CA PHE A 496 -2.75 1.32 -33.93
C PHE A 496 -3.01 -0.19 -33.81
N GLN A 497 -4.11 -0.71 -34.40
CA GLN A 497 -4.42 -2.15 -34.40
C GLN A 497 -3.27 -2.97 -35.02
N LYS A 498 -2.69 -2.52 -36.15
CA LYS A 498 -1.52 -3.15 -36.78
C LYS A 498 -0.30 -3.12 -35.86
N THR A 499 0.03 -1.98 -35.24
CA THR A 499 1.16 -1.82 -34.31
C THR A 499 1.01 -2.70 -33.08
N VAL A 500 -0.19 -2.79 -32.50
CA VAL A 500 -0.48 -3.66 -31.34
C VAL A 500 -0.46 -5.14 -31.75
N ALA A 501 -0.94 -5.51 -32.94
CA ALA A 501 -0.73 -6.86 -33.48
C ALA A 501 0.77 -7.16 -33.73
N GLN A 502 1.56 -6.16 -34.08
CA GLN A 502 3.02 -6.25 -34.23
C GLN A 502 3.79 -6.21 -32.90
N SER A 503 3.21 -5.74 -31.80
CA SER A 503 3.84 -5.78 -30.46
C SER A 503 3.63 -7.12 -29.74
N LYS A 504 2.56 -7.86 -30.07
CA LYS A 504 2.25 -9.20 -29.57
C LYS A 504 3.27 -10.27 -30.03
N SER A 505 3.47 -11.31 -29.22
CA SER A 505 4.31 -12.47 -29.56
C SER A 505 3.72 -13.28 -30.74
N LYS A 506 4.56 -13.93 -31.57
CA LYS A 506 4.10 -14.82 -32.67
C LYS A 506 3.18 -15.96 -32.16
N THR A 507 3.32 -16.34 -30.90
CA THR A 507 2.56 -17.38 -30.20
C THR A 507 1.24 -16.90 -29.57
N VAL A 508 0.78 -15.68 -29.87
CA VAL A 508 -0.41 -15.07 -29.26
C VAL A 508 -1.42 -14.69 -30.35
N SER A 509 -2.69 -15.05 -30.14
CA SER A 509 -3.78 -14.62 -31.02
C SER A 509 -3.88 -13.08 -31.05
N LYS A 510 -4.04 -12.51 -32.25
CA LYS A 510 -4.16 -11.05 -32.43
C LYS A 510 -5.29 -10.43 -31.60
N LYS A 511 -6.36 -11.20 -31.34
CA LYS A 511 -7.53 -10.83 -30.51
C LYS A 511 -7.30 -10.91 -28.99
N SER A 512 -6.19 -11.48 -28.51
CA SER A 512 -5.86 -11.51 -27.08
C SER A 512 -5.39 -10.12 -26.62
N PRO A 513 -5.85 -9.57 -25.47
CA PRO A 513 -5.35 -8.30 -24.95
C PRO A 513 -3.91 -8.40 -24.43
N TYR A 514 -3.43 -9.59 -24.09
CA TYR A 514 -2.07 -9.84 -23.60
C TYR A 514 -1.00 -9.79 -24.68
N THR A 515 0.18 -9.24 -24.38
CA THR A 515 1.33 -9.17 -25.30
C THR A 515 2.10 -10.49 -25.42
N VAL A 516 2.14 -11.27 -24.33
CA VAL A 516 2.98 -12.47 -24.16
C VAL A 516 2.13 -13.72 -23.95
N SER A 517 2.55 -14.87 -24.49
CA SER A 517 1.81 -16.14 -24.43
C SER A 517 1.77 -16.76 -23.05
N ILE A 518 0.66 -17.44 -22.72
CA ILE A 518 0.36 -17.96 -21.37
C ILE A 518 1.50 -18.76 -20.73
N VAL A 519 2.18 -19.65 -21.46
CA VAL A 519 3.34 -20.42 -20.94
C VAL A 519 4.47 -19.51 -20.42
N ARG A 520 4.68 -18.34 -21.06
CA ARG A 520 5.68 -17.35 -20.61
C ARG A 520 5.12 -16.40 -19.54
N GLN A 521 3.81 -16.16 -19.49
CA GLN A 521 3.18 -15.50 -18.33
C GLN A 521 3.36 -16.37 -17.07
N VAL A 522 3.04 -17.67 -17.17
CA VAL A 522 3.28 -18.66 -16.11
C VAL A 522 4.76 -18.68 -15.72
N ALA A 523 5.70 -18.79 -16.67
CA ALA A 523 7.13 -18.78 -16.34
C ALA A 523 7.61 -17.47 -15.65
N ALA A 524 7.06 -16.31 -16.02
CA ALA A 524 7.34 -15.05 -15.34
C ALA A 524 6.71 -15.01 -13.92
N CYS A 525 5.51 -15.57 -13.76
CA CYS A 525 4.85 -15.70 -12.46
C CYS A 525 5.59 -16.70 -11.55
N VAL A 526 6.09 -17.82 -12.07
CA VAL A 526 6.93 -18.79 -11.33
C VAL A 526 8.19 -18.09 -10.80
N GLN A 527 8.85 -17.30 -11.64
CA GLN A 527 10.00 -16.50 -11.23
C GLN A 527 9.64 -15.48 -10.12
N ARG A 528 8.45 -14.86 -10.17
CA ARG A 528 7.96 -13.93 -9.13
C ARG A 528 7.59 -14.64 -7.83
N GLU A 529 6.83 -15.74 -7.87
CA GLU A 529 6.45 -16.50 -6.66
C GLU A 529 7.69 -17.12 -5.98
N PHE A 530 8.71 -17.54 -6.75
CA PHE A 530 10.01 -17.95 -6.17
C PHE A 530 10.75 -16.79 -5.48
N TRP A 531 10.73 -15.58 -6.05
CA TRP A 531 11.28 -14.39 -5.37
C TRP A 531 10.51 -14.04 -4.09
N LEU A 532 9.18 -14.21 -4.07
CA LEU A 532 8.36 -13.99 -2.86
C LEU A 532 8.71 -15.01 -1.76
N LEU A 533 8.84 -16.30 -2.12
CA LEU A 533 9.21 -17.38 -1.20
C LEU A 533 10.60 -17.17 -0.59
N TRP A 534 11.56 -16.63 -1.35
CA TRP A 534 12.91 -16.33 -0.87
C TRP A 534 13.04 -14.97 -0.17
N GLY A 535 12.07 -14.07 -0.38
CA GLY A 535 11.97 -12.79 0.30
C GLY A 535 11.52 -12.94 1.76
N ASP A 536 10.49 -13.77 2.00
CA ASP A 536 10.03 -14.08 3.38
C ASP A 536 10.82 -15.23 4.01
N LYS A 537 12.10 -14.96 4.29
CA LYS A 537 12.98 -15.92 4.97
C LYS A 537 12.49 -16.28 6.37
N THR A 538 11.83 -15.34 7.07
CA THR A 538 11.34 -15.55 8.43
C THR A 538 10.26 -16.63 8.45
N SER A 539 9.20 -16.48 7.65
CA SER A 539 8.14 -17.50 7.54
C SER A 539 8.68 -18.83 7.01
N LEU A 540 9.66 -18.81 6.11
CA LEU A 540 10.33 -20.01 5.61
C LEU A 540 11.03 -20.79 6.74
N TYR A 541 11.91 -20.12 7.51
CA TYR A 541 12.60 -20.76 8.62
C TYR A 541 11.65 -21.23 9.73
N THR A 542 10.63 -20.43 10.07
CA THR A 542 9.60 -20.82 11.04
C THR A 542 8.83 -22.06 10.57
N LYS A 543 8.47 -22.18 9.28
CA LYS A 543 7.84 -23.39 8.73
C LYS A 543 8.75 -24.61 8.84
N TYR A 544 10.03 -24.51 8.46
CA TYR A 544 10.98 -25.62 8.60
C TYR A 544 11.18 -26.05 10.06
N PHE A 545 11.30 -25.09 10.98
CA PHE A 545 11.43 -25.36 12.41
C PHE A 545 10.20 -26.11 12.96
N ILE A 546 8.99 -25.65 12.63
CA ILE A 546 7.72 -26.30 13.03
C ILE A 546 7.60 -27.71 12.44
N ILE A 547 8.03 -27.92 11.19
CA ILE A 547 7.99 -29.24 10.54
C ILE A 547 8.95 -30.24 11.23
N VAL A 548 10.17 -29.81 11.54
CA VAL A 548 11.17 -30.66 12.22
C VAL A 548 10.77 -30.94 13.67
N SER A 549 10.31 -29.92 14.42
CA SER A 549 9.89 -30.10 15.82
C SER A 549 8.63 -30.95 15.95
N ASN A 550 7.61 -30.74 15.11
CA ASN A 550 6.44 -31.61 15.07
C ASN A 550 6.81 -33.03 14.61
N GLY A 551 7.74 -33.18 13.66
CA GLY A 551 8.27 -34.49 13.26
C GLY A 551 8.85 -35.26 14.46
N LEU A 552 9.70 -34.62 15.25
CA LEU A 552 10.29 -35.21 16.46
C LEU A 552 9.23 -35.51 17.53
N ILE A 553 8.30 -34.59 17.78
CA ILE A 553 7.22 -34.75 18.78
C ILE A 553 6.33 -35.94 18.41
N VAL A 554 5.81 -35.98 17.19
CA VAL A 554 4.94 -37.08 16.70
C VAL A 554 5.68 -38.41 16.73
N SER A 555 6.96 -38.44 16.34
CA SER A 555 7.77 -39.66 16.38
C SER A 555 8.02 -40.17 17.80
N SER A 556 8.22 -39.26 18.76
CA SER A 556 8.45 -39.63 20.16
C SER A 556 7.25 -40.30 20.83
N LEU A 557 6.02 -39.99 20.38
CA LEU A 557 4.79 -40.65 20.84
C LEU A 557 4.66 -42.11 20.39
N PHE A 558 5.38 -42.50 19.32
CA PHE A 558 5.39 -43.86 18.75
C PHE A 558 6.80 -44.49 18.77
N TYR A 559 7.68 -44.01 19.64
CA TYR A 559 9.06 -44.47 19.72
C TYR A 559 9.16 -45.86 20.36
N GLY A 560 9.86 -46.79 19.69
CA GLY A 560 10.07 -48.15 20.20
C GLY A 560 8.82 -49.04 20.15
N GLU A 561 7.85 -48.75 19.27
CA GLU A 561 6.60 -49.51 19.19
C GLU A 561 6.85 -50.99 18.82
N SER A 562 6.15 -51.87 19.54
CA SER A 562 6.21 -53.32 19.44
C SER A 562 5.99 -53.86 18.02
N LEU A 563 6.64 -55.00 17.75
CA LEU A 563 6.52 -55.76 16.50
C LEU A 563 5.41 -56.82 16.57
N ASP A 564 4.99 -57.17 17.79
CA ASP A 564 3.89 -58.09 18.08
C ASP A 564 2.52 -57.40 17.88
N THR A 565 1.44 -58.19 17.98
CA THR A 565 0.06 -57.72 17.71
C THR A 565 -0.43 -56.56 18.57
N SER A 566 0.24 -56.24 19.68
CA SER A 566 -0.01 -55.04 20.49
C SER A 566 0.24 -53.74 19.71
N GLY A 567 1.27 -53.69 18.87
CA GLY A 567 1.69 -52.47 18.16
C GLY A 567 0.90 -52.20 16.88
N ALA A 568 0.02 -53.12 16.47
CA ALA A 568 -0.72 -53.04 15.21
C ALA A 568 -1.62 -51.80 15.13
N PHE A 569 -2.27 -51.41 16.23
CA PHE A 569 -3.10 -50.20 16.26
C PHE A 569 -2.26 -48.92 16.29
N SER A 570 -1.24 -48.85 17.15
CA SER A 570 -0.33 -47.70 17.26
C SER A 570 0.37 -47.35 15.96
N ARG A 571 0.88 -48.38 15.24
CA ARG A 571 1.48 -48.21 13.90
C ARG A 571 0.45 -47.64 12.91
N GLY A 572 -0.80 -48.11 12.97
CA GLY A 572 -1.91 -47.52 12.22
C GLY A 572 -2.17 -46.04 12.54
N GLY A 573 -2.00 -45.63 13.81
CA GLY A 573 -2.09 -44.24 14.26
C GLY A 573 -0.93 -43.36 13.77
N ALA A 574 0.31 -43.84 13.89
CA ALA A 574 1.50 -43.12 13.41
C ALA A 574 1.41 -42.79 11.90
N LEU A 575 0.94 -43.77 11.10
CA LEU A 575 0.73 -43.63 9.67
C LEU A 575 -0.44 -42.70 9.31
N PHE A 576 -1.50 -42.65 10.13
CA PHE A 576 -2.57 -41.67 9.97
C PHE A 576 -2.06 -40.25 10.23
N PHE A 577 -1.37 -40.05 11.35
CA PHE A 577 -0.85 -38.75 11.75
C PHE A 577 0.19 -38.20 10.77
N SER A 578 1.07 -39.03 10.21
CA SER A 578 2.12 -38.56 9.31
C SER A 578 1.60 -38.05 7.95
N ILE A 579 0.52 -38.63 7.43
CA ILE A 579 -0.17 -38.14 6.24
C ILE A 579 -0.93 -36.84 6.56
N LEU A 580 -1.53 -36.73 7.75
CA LEU A 580 -2.35 -35.58 8.16
C LEU A 580 -1.53 -34.34 8.52
N PHE A 581 -0.47 -34.46 9.33
CA PHE A 581 0.18 -33.30 9.98
C PHE A 581 0.77 -32.30 8.98
N LEU A 582 1.46 -32.78 7.94
CA LEU A 582 1.95 -31.89 6.89
C LEU A 582 0.80 -31.19 6.15
N GLY A 583 -0.28 -31.92 5.85
CA GLY A 583 -1.50 -31.36 5.27
C GLY A 583 -2.18 -30.31 6.17
N TRP A 584 -2.16 -30.45 7.49
CA TRP A 584 -2.70 -29.45 8.40
C TRP A 584 -1.88 -28.15 8.39
N LEU A 585 -0.53 -28.23 8.39
CA LEU A 585 0.35 -27.06 8.34
C LEU A 585 0.15 -26.19 7.08
N GLN A 586 -0.29 -26.80 5.97
CA GLN A 586 -0.62 -26.08 4.73
C GLN A 586 -1.82 -25.12 4.85
N LEU A 587 -2.60 -25.18 5.94
CA LEU A 587 -3.70 -24.23 6.18
C LEU A 587 -3.19 -22.77 6.27
N THR A 588 -1.92 -22.59 6.61
CA THR A 588 -1.24 -21.27 6.63
C THR A 588 -1.07 -20.64 5.24
N GLU A 589 -1.13 -21.41 4.14
CA GLU A 589 -1.06 -20.92 2.75
C GLU A 589 -2.30 -20.12 2.31
N LEU A 590 -3.39 -20.24 3.06
CA LEU A 590 -4.67 -19.58 2.78
C LEU A 590 -4.56 -18.05 2.93
N MET A 591 -3.78 -17.57 3.90
CA MET A 591 -3.52 -16.14 4.14
C MET A 591 -2.95 -15.42 2.89
N PRO A 592 -1.77 -15.79 2.34
CA PRO A 592 -1.21 -15.17 1.13
C PRO A 592 -1.98 -15.50 -0.16
N ALA A 593 -2.85 -16.52 -0.14
CA ALA A 593 -3.74 -16.80 -1.26
C ALA A 593 -4.87 -15.76 -1.40
N VAL A 594 -5.34 -15.18 -0.29
CA VAL A 594 -6.41 -14.17 -0.27
C VAL A 594 -5.84 -12.75 -0.28
N SER A 595 -4.81 -12.43 0.50
CA SER A 595 -4.32 -11.04 0.64
C SER A 595 -3.71 -10.46 -0.63
N GLY A 596 -3.07 -11.29 -1.48
CA GLY A 596 -2.44 -10.85 -2.73
C GLY A 596 -3.40 -10.43 -3.86
N ARG A 597 -4.73 -10.46 -3.66
CA ARG A 597 -5.73 -10.29 -4.72
C ARG A 597 -5.78 -8.91 -5.37
N GLY A 598 -5.70 -7.83 -4.60
CA GLY A 598 -5.75 -6.46 -5.16
C GLY A 598 -4.62 -6.22 -6.16
N ILE A 599 -3.42 -6.68 -5.82
CA ILE A 599 -2.24 -6.66 -6.69
C ILE A 599 -2.44 -7.54 -7.94
N VAL A 600 -3.09 -8.71 -7.83
CA VAL A 600 -3.41 -9.56 -8.98
C VAL A 600 -4.48 -8.92 -9.88
N ALA A 601 -5.45 -8.19 -9.32
CA ALA A 601 -6.44 -7.44 -10.09
C ALA A 601 -5.78 -6.31 -10.91
N ARG A 602 -5.00 -5.41 -10.29
CA ARG A 602 -4.29 -4.34 -11.03
C ARG A 602 -3.44 -4.90 -12.17
N HIS A 603 -2.79 -6.06 -11.97
CA HIS A 603 -2.01 -6.72 -13.01
C HIS A 603 -2.83 -7.43 -14.12
N LYS A 604 -4.06 -7.90 -13.82
CA LYS A 604 -5.05 -8.31 -14.83
C LYS A 604 -5.40 -7.09 -15.68
N ASP A 605 -5.66 -5.95 -15.06
CA ASP A 605 -6.18 -4.75 -15.73
C ASP A 605 -5.09 -4.15 -16.64
N TYR A 606 -3.86 -3.97 -16.12
CA TYR A 606 -2.65 -3.63 -16.91
C TYR A 606 -2.30 -4.63 -18.03
N ALA A 607 -2.99 -5.78 -18.06
CA ALA A 607 -2.81 -6.90 -18.97
C ALA A 607 -1.38 -7.45 -19.01
N PHE A 608 -0.75 -7.58 -17.84
CA PHE A 608 0.52 -8.31 -17.71
C PHE A 608 0.29 -9.82 -17.84
N TYR A 609 -0.68 -10.36 -17.10
CA TYR A 609 -0.98 -11.80 -17.08
C TYR A 609 -2.45 -12.11 -16.77
N ARG A 610 -2.87 -13.35 -17.01
CA ARG A 610 -4.16 -13.89 -16.56
C ARG A 610 -4.09 -14.35 -15.10
N PRO A 611 -5.10 -14.10 -14.24
CA PRO A 611 -5.15 -14.66 -12.89
C PRO A 611 -4.89 -16.18 -12.83
N SER A 612 -5.45 -16.94 -13.78
CA SER A 612 -5.17 -18.37 -13.97
C SER A 612 -3.68 -18.72 -14.10
N ALA A 613 -2.85 -17.83 -14.67
CA ALA A 613 -1.40 -18.04 -14.79
C ALA A 613 -0.67 -17.92 -13.44
N VAL A 614 -1.20 -17.18 -12.47
CA VAL A 614 -0.67 -17.14 -11.09
C VAL A 614 -1.05 -18.40 -10.32
N ALA A 615 -2.28 -18.89 -10.48
CA ALA A 615 -2.70 -20.17 -9.89
C ALA A 615 -1.77 -21.31 -10.35
N ILE A 616 -1.55 -21.44 -11.66
CA ILE A 616 -0.62 -22.46 -12.22
C ILE A 616 0.83 -22.22 -11.76
N ALA A 617 1.28 -20.96 -11.69
CA ALA A 617 2.66 -20.67 -11.27
C ALA A 617 2.95 -21.05 -9.81
N ARG A 618 2.00 -20.84 -8.90
CA ARG A 618 2.11 -21.28 -7.50
C ARG A 618 2.26 -22.79 -7.40
N VAL A 619 1.42 -23.53 -8.12
CA VAL A 619 1.49 -25.01 -8.21
C VAL A 619 2.86 -25.49 -8.71
N VAL A 620 3.46 -24.80 -9.67
CA VAL A 620 4.82 -25.13 -10.16
C VAL A 620 5.91 -24.86 -9.12
N VAL A 621 5.75 -23.85 -8.26
CA VAL A 621 6.68 -23.56 -7.14
C VAL A 621 6.46 -24.51 -5.95
N ASP A 622 5.24 -25.02 -5.76
CA ASP A 622 4.94 -25.99 -4.68
C ASP A 622 5.72 -27.29 -4.84
N PHE A 623 5.92 -27.81 -6.06
CA PHE A 623 6.58 -29.10 -6.28
C PHE A 623 7.95 -29.20 -5.56
N PRO A 624 8.92 -28.28 -5.77
CA PRO A 624 10.18 -28.29 -5.01
C PRO A 624 10.00 -27.82 -3.55
N ALA A 625 9.12 -26.85 -3.27
CA ALA A 625 8.97 -26.32 -1.92
C ALA A 625 8.40 -27.36 -0.93
N ILE A 626 7.33 -28.06 -1.31
CA ILE A 626 6.73 -29.15 -0.54
C ILE A 626 7.68 -30.36 -0.50
N PHE A 627 8.48 -30.62 -1.55
CA PHE A 627 9.46 -31.70 -1.53
C PHE A 627 10.51 -31.49 -0.43
N CYS A 628 11.10 -30.30 -0.36
CA CYS A 628 12.05 -29.93 0.69
C CYS A 628 11.43 -29.94 2.10
N MET A 629 10.11 -29.70 2.24
CA MET A 629 9.38 -29.81 3.51
C MET A 629 9.08 -31.27 3.91
N VAL A 630 8.70 -32.13 2.96
CA VAL A 630 8.29 -33.53 3.21
C VAL A 630 9.50 -34.42 3.53
N VAL A 631 10.66 -34.19 2.89
CA VAL A 631 11.89 -34.99 3.11
C VAL A 631 12.32 -35.07 4.59
N PRO A 632 12.57 -33.97 5.33
CA PRO A 632 13.02 -34.06 6.72
C PRO A 632 11.96 -34.70 7.63
N PHE A 633 10.68 -34.38 7.44
CA PHE A 633 9.58 -34.95 8.24
C PHE A 633 9.45 -36.47 8.03
N THR A 634 9.45 -36.93 6.78
CA THR A 634 9.31 -38.35 6.46
C THR A 634 10.52 -39.17 6.92
N ILE A 635 11.74 -38.64 6.83
CA ILE A 635 12.93 -39.28 7.38
C ILE A 635 12.80 -39.44 8.91
N ILE A 636 12.48 -38.36 9.63
CA ILE A 636 12.36 -38.40 11.10
C ILE A 636 11.30 -39.44 11.51
N VAL A 637 10.07 -39.33 10.97
CA VAL A 637 8.95 -40.19 11.37
C VAL A 637 9.18 -41.65 10.99
N TYR A 638 9.72 -41.95 9.80
CA TYR A 638 9.86 -43.33 9.35
C TYR A 638 10.86 -44.14 10.21
N PHE A 639 12.04 -43.56 10.45
CA PHE A 639 13.10 -44.26 11.17
C PHE A 639 12.89 -44.22 12.70
N MET A 640 12.37 -43.13 13.26
CA MET A 640 12.21 -43.00 14.71
C MET A 640 11.00 -43.77 15.27
N THR A 641 9.93 -43.97 14.48
CA THR A 641 8.82 -44.88 14.83
C THR A 641 9.17 -46.36 14.63
N GLY A 642 10.26 -46.68 13.91
CA GLY A 642 10.64 -48.06 13.62
C GLY A 642 9.63 -48.75 12.68
N LEU A 643 9.22 -48.05 11.61
CA LEU A 643 8.47 -48.66 10.50
C LEU A 643 9.36 -49.65 9.72
N ASP A 644 8.76 -50.46 8.85
CA ASP A 644 9.48 -51.55 8.19
C ASP A 644 10.62 -51.05 7.29
N VAL A 645 11.87 -51.39 7.61
CA VAL A 645 13.07 -50.77 7.00
C VAL A 645 13.43 -51.39 5.63
N GLU A 646 12.44 -51.41 4.73
CA GLU A 646 12.59 -51.82 3.34
C GLU A 646 12.59 -50.58 2.43
N ALA A 647 13.57 -50.48 1.52
CA ALA A 647 13.68 -49.32 0.62
C ALA A 647 12.43 -49.11 -0.26
N SER A 648 11.78 -50.19 -0.72
CA SER A 648 10.54 -50.06 -1.52
C SER A 648 9.41 -49.44 -0.71
N LYS A 649 9.23 -49.89 0.55
CA LYS A 649 8.22 -49.38 1.47
C LYS A 649 8.46 -47.93 1.83
N PHE A 650 9.71 -47.52 2.06
CA PHE A 650 10.07 -46.12 2.32
C PHE A 650 9.68 -45.19 1.17
N PHE A 651 10.05 -45.53 -0.08
CA PHE A 651 9.72 -44.68 -1.22
C PHE A 651 8.22 -44.63 -1.54
N ILE A 652 7.48 -45.73 -1.34
CA ILE A 652 6.02 -45.75 -1.43
C ILE A 652 5.40 -44.83 -0.36
N TYR A 653 5.84 -44.94 0.89
CA TYR A 653 5.38 -44.07 1.99
C TYR A 653 5.65 -42.59 1.69
N PHE A 654 6.88 -42.25 1.30
CA PHE A 654 7.28 -40.90 0.92
C PHE A 654 6.38 -40.33 -0.20
N LEU A 655 6.13 -41.13 -1.25
CA LEU A 655 5.30 -40.73 -2.39
C LEU A 655 3.86 -40.39 -1.98
N PHE A 656 3.25 -41.18 -1.10
CA PHE A 656 1.89 -40.92 -0.60
C PHE A 656 1.82 -39.73 0.36
N VAL A 657 2.79 -39.55 1.26
CA VAL A 657 2.85 -38.34 2.13
C VAL A 657 3.04 -37.08 1.28
N TYR A 658 3.92 -37.11 0.28
CA TYR A 658 4.16 -36.00 -0.65
C TYR A 658 2.91 -35.63 -1.45
N THR A 659 2.30 -36.60 -2.14
CA THR A 659 1.10 -36.34 -2.98
C THR A 659 -0.12 -35.95 -2.15
N THR A 660 -0.30 -36.49 -0.94
CA THR A 660 -1.42 -36.09 -0.07
C THR A 660 -1.24 -34.67 0.46
N THR A 661 -0.02 -34.28 0.85
CA THR A 661 0.28 -32.89 1.24
C THR A 661 -0.08 -31.92 0.11
N PHE A 662 0.35 -32.22 -1.12
CA PHE A 662 0.07 -31.41 -2.31
C PHE A 662 -1.43 -31.36 -2.67
N CYS A 663 -2.16 -32.48 -2.51
CA CYS A 663 -3.61 -32.54 -2.67
C CYS A 663 -4.34 -31.62 -1.68
N ILE A 664 -3.91 -31.61 -0.41
CA ILE A 664 -4.48 -30.75 0.64
C ILE A 664 -4.15 -29.27 0.43
N THR A 665 -2.92 -28.92 0.02
CA THR A 665 -2.58 -27.54 -0.40
C THR A 665 -3.48 -27.07 -1.56
N SER A 666 -3.75 -27.96 -2.52
CA SER A 666 -4.65 -27.68 -3.65
C SER A 666 -6.10 -27.44 -3.20
N LEU A 667 -6.59 -28.23 -2.25
CA LEU A 667 -7.92 -28.08 -1.65
C LEU A 667 -8.08 -26.75 -0.89
N TYR A 668 -7.11 -26.36 -0.05
CA TYR A 668 -7.19 -25.07 0.66
C TYR A 668 -7.11 -23.88 -0.29
N ARG A 669 -6.33 -23.98 -1.37
CA ARG A 669 -6.27 -22.92 -2.39
C ARG A 669 -7.55 -22.83 -3.24
N MET A 670 -8.29 -23.93 -3.39
CA MET A 670 -9.65 -23.92 -3.94
C MET A 670 -10.62 -23.16 -3.00
N PHE A 671 -10.63 -23.49 -1.69
CA PHE A 671 -11.46 -22.76 -0.72
C PHE A 671 -11.08 -21.28 -0.59
N ALA A 672 -9.78 -20.95 -0.68
CA ALA A 672 -9.33 -19.57 -0.82
C ALA A 672 -9.96 -18.94 -2.07
N ALA A 673 -9.72 -19.47 -3.27
CA ALA A 673 -10.18 -18.89 -4.54
C ALA A 673 -11.71 -18.72 -4.66
N LEU A 674 -12.51 -19.56 -3.98
CA LEU A 674 -13.97 -19.47 -3.97
C LEU A 674 -14.55 -18.49 -2.93
N SER A 675 -13.76 -18.09 -1.92
CA SER A 675 -14.26 -17.27 -0.79
C SER A 675 -13.91 -15.79 -0.92
N PRO A 676 -14.78 -14.85 -0.51
CA PRO A 676 -14.49 -13.42 -0.59
C PRO A 676 -13.48 -12.97 0.48
N THR A 677 -13.62 -13.42 1.74
CA THR A 677 -12.73 -13.05 2.87
C THR A 677 -11.79 -14.19 3.28
N ILE A 678 -10.82 -13.87 4.15
CA ILE A 678 -9.94 -14.85 4.80
C ILE A 678 -10.76 -15.78 5.70
N ASP A 679 -11.60 -15.22 6.55
CA ASP A 679 -12.37 -15.95 7.55
C ASP A 679 -13.38 -16.92 6.94
N ASP A 680 -14.02 -16.54 5.83
CA ASP A 680 -14.88 -17.45 5.06
C ASP A 680 -14.08 -18.66 4.56
N ALA A 681 -12.90 -18.42 3.97
CA ALA A 681 -12.03 -19.50 3.49
C ALA A 681 -11.55 -20.40 4.64
N VAL A 682 -11.17 -19.83 5.80
CA VAL A 682 -10.75 -20.60 6.98
C VAL A 682 -11.91 -21.46 7.52
N ARG A 683 -13.15 -20.94 7.55
CA ARG A 683 -14.34 -21.73 7.95
C ARG A 683 -14.54 -22.95 7.06
N PHE A 684 -14.57 -22.76 5.74
CA PHE A 684 -14.80 -23.87 4.81
C PHE A 684 -13.64 -24.88 4.83
N ALA A 685 -12.39 -24.41 4.86
CA ALA A 685 -11.22 -25.27 4.98
C ALA A 685 -11.20 -26.05 6.31
N GLY A 686 -11.62 -25.45 7.43
CA GLY A 686 -11.68 -26.09 8.75
C GLY A 686 -12.76 -27.18 8.83
N ILE A 687 -13.96 -26.93 8.30
CA ILE A 687 -15.03 -27.94 8.20
C ILE A 687 -14.56 -29.10 7.31
N ALA A 688 -14.00 -28.79 6.13
CA ALA A 688 -13.48 -29.81 5.22
C ALA A 688 -12.40 -30.67 5.89
N LEU A 689 -11.40 -30.05 6.54
CA LEU A 689 -10.34 -30.78 7.26
C LEU A 689 -10.91 -31.72 8.32
N ASN A 690 -11.92 -31.30 9.10
CA ASN A 690 -12.53 -32.16 10.11
C ASN A 690 -13.28 -33.36 9.49
N VAL A 691 -14.05 -33.16 8.43
CA VAL A 691 -14.73 -34.23 7.68
C VAL A 691 -13.70 -35.22 7.11
N LEU A 692 -12.61 -34.72 6.52
CA LEU A 692 -11.52 -35.53 5.96
C LEU A 692 -10.76 -36.36 7.03
N ILE A 693 -10.64 -35.83 8.25
CA ILE A 693 -10.07 -36.54 9.41
C ILE A 693 -10.98 -37.68 9.86
N LEU A 694 -12.27 -37.40 10.06
CA LEU A 694 -13.21 -38.36 10.63
C LEU A 694 -13.50 -39.51 9.65
N PHE A 695 -13.75 -39.22 8.37
CA PHE A 695 -14.07 -40.22 7.36
C PHE A 695 -12.83 -40.83 6.68
N VAL A 696 -11.69 -40.91 7.38
CA VAL A 696 -10.43 -41.45 6.82
C VAL A 696 -10.32 -42.98 6.92
N GLY A 697 -11.06 -43.60 7.85
CA GLY A 697 -11.00 -45.05 8.13
C GLY A 697 -10.14 -45.46 9.33
N TYR A 698 -9.46 -44.52 10.01
CA TYR A 698 -8.67 -44.80 11.23
C TYR A 698 -9.53 -44.74 12.51
N VAL A 699 -10.22 -43.62 12.74
CA VAL A 699 -11.04 -43.41 13.97
C VAL A 699 -12.24 -44.34 14.00
N ILE A 700 -12.83 -44.61 12.84
CA ILE A 700 -13.90 -45.59 12.64
C ILE A 700 -13.52 -46.42 11.41
N PRO A 701 -13.45 -47.76 11.50
CA PRO A 701 -13.13 -48.61 10.36
C PRO A 701 -14.14 -48.43 9.21
N LYS A 702 -13.66 -48.61 7.98
CA LYS A 702 -14.44 -48.49 6.73
C LYS A 702 -15.81 -49.17 6.80
N GLN A 703 -15.88 -50.38 7.36
CA GLN A 703 -17.15 -51.12 7.48
C GLN A 703 -18.13 -50.42 8.43
N GLY A 704 -17.68 -49.98 9.61
CA GLY A 704 -18.53 -49.24 10.55
C GLY A 704 -19.04 -47.90 9.98
N LEU A 705 -18.26 -47.24 9.12
CA LEU A 705 -18.70 -46.05 8.40
C LEU A 705 -19.80 -46.35 7.37
N ILE A 706 -19.63 -47.41 6.56
CA ILE A 706 -20.57 -47.75 5.48
C ILE A 706 -21.86 -48.37 6.04
N ASP A 707 -21.74 -49.38 6.91
CA ASP A 707 -22.88 -50.14 7.43
C ASP A 707 -23.63 -49.35 8.52
N GLY A 708 -22.93 -48.52 9.30
CA GLY A 708 -23.53 -47.72 10.39
C GLY A 708 -24.08 -46.36 9.96
N SER A 709 -23.39 -45.62 9.08
CA SER A 709 -23.73 -44.23 8.76
C SER A 709 -24.39 -44.07 7.38
N ILE A 710 -25.61 -44.61 7.23
CA ILE A 710 -26.42 -44.63 5.98
C ILE A 710 -26.37 -43.30 5.19
N TRP A 711 -26.48 -42.16 5.88
CA TRP A 711 -26.50 -40.82 5.26
C TRP A 711 -25.12 -40.26 4.87
N PHE A 712 -24.04 -40.80 5.42
CA PHE A 712 -22.69 -40.20 5.37
C PHE A 712 -21.58 -41.14 4.87
N GLY A 713 -21.80 -42.45 4.78
CA GLY A 713 -20.78 -43.43 4.37
C GLY A 713 -20.16 -43.16 2.98
N TRP A 714 -20.85 -42.42 2.10
CA TRP A 714 -20.32 -41.95 0.82
C TRP A 714 -19.15 -40.96 0.94
N LEU A 715 -19.04 -40.23 2.07
CA LEU A 715 -17.94 -39.29 2.32
C LEU A 715 -16.57 -39.99 2.36
N PHE A 716 -16.52 -41.26 2.77
CA PHE A 716 -15.30 -42.08 2.73
C PHE A 716 -14.70 -42.18 1.32
N TYR A 717 -15.55 -42.23 0.28
CA TYR A 717 -15.13 -42.30 -1.13
C TYR A 717 -14.83 -40.94 -1.76
N VAL A 718 -15.31 -39.84 -1.16
CA VAL A 718 -14.99 -38.47 -1.60
C VAL A 718 -13.73 -37.93 -0.91
N ASN A 719 -13.30 -38.56 0.19
CA ASN A 719 -12.12 -38.20 0.96
C ASN A 719 -10.81 -38.67 0.28
N PRO A 720 -9.94 -37.80 -0.26
CA PRO A 720 -8.64 -38.22 -0.79
C PRO A 720 -7.69 -38.82 0.27
N LEU A 721 -7.83 -38.50 1.56
CA LEU A 721 -6.96 -39.06 2.61
C LEU A 721 -7.23 -40.54 2.90
N SER A 722 -8.46 -41.04 2.70
CA SER A 722 -8.77 -42.46 2.96
C SER A 722 -8.02 -43.39 2.01
N TYR A 723 -7.90 -43.00 0.74
CA TYR A 723 -7.13 -43.72 -0.28
C TYR A 723 -5.63 -43.76 0.03
N SER A 724 -5.06 -42.64 0.49
CA SER A 724 -3.67 -42.57 0.94
C SER A 724 -3.44 -43.40 2.21
N TYR A 725 -4.41 -43.39 3.14
CA TYR A 725 -4.34 -44.17 4.36
C TYR A 725 -4.37 -45.69 4.06
N GLU A 726 -5.31 -46.17 3.22
CA GLU A 726 -5.30 -47.55 2.74
C GLU A 726 -3.95 -47.94 2.10
N ALA A 727 -3.39 -47.08 1.24
CA ALA A 727 -2.16 -47.39 0.52
C ALA A 727 -0.93 -47.44 1.43
N VAL A 728 -0.81 -46.51 2.39
CA VAL A 728 0.30 -46.47 3.34
C VAL A 728 0.18 -47.58 4.40
N LEU A 729 -1.02 -47.85 4.90
CA LEU A 729 -1.28 -48.91 5.87
C LEU A 729 -1.04 -50.30 5.26
N THR A 730 -1.54 -50.55 4.05
CA THR A 730 -1.27 -51.82 3.33
C THR A 730 0.20 -51.97 2.92
N ASN A 731 0.97 -50.88 2.84
CA ASN A 731 2.41 -50.93 2.57
C ASN A 731 3.21 -51.42 3.79
N GLU A 732 3.01 -50.84 4.99
CA GLU A 732 3.67 -51.27 6.24
C GLU A 732 3.38 -52.76 6.54
N PHE A 733 2.10 -53.14 6.64
CA PHE A 733 1.67 -54.49 7.02
C PHE A 733 1.84 -55.55 5.90
N SER A 734 2.23 -55.15 4.68
CA SER A 734 2.51 -56.13 3.63
C SER A 734 3.70 -57.02 3.99
N ASN A 735 3.55 -58.33 3.77
CA ASN A 735 4.55 -59.36 4.07
C ASN A 735 4.98 -59.46 5.55
N ARG A 736 4.41 -58.68 6.48
CA ARG A 736 4.67 -58.82 7.92
C ARG A 736 3.78 -59.90 8.53
N VAL A 737 4.41 -60.80 9.28
CA VAL A 737 3.77 -61.69 10.25
C VAL A 737 4.03 -61.10 11.63
N MET A 738 3.00 -61.05 12.49
CA MET A 738 3.08 -60.53 13.85
C MET A 738 2.85 -61.66 14.85
N SER A 739 3.78 -61.88 15.76
CA SER A 739 3.58 -62.76 16.92
C SER A 739 2.46 -62.21 17.78
N CYS A 740 1.58 -63.06 18.29
CA CYS A 740 0.53 -62.64 19.20
C CYS A 740 1.13 -62.21 20.55
N ALA A 741 0.83 -60.98 20.97
CA ALA A 741 1.23 -60.48 22.28
C ALA A 741 0.70 -61.39 23.41
N PRO A 742 1.45 -61.64 24.51
CA PRO A 742 1.00 -62.53 25.58
C PRO A 742 -0.34 -62.16 26.22
N SER A 743 -0.71 -60.87 26.19
CA SER A 743 -2.00 -60.34 26.65
C SER A 743 -3.18 -60.57 25.68
N GLN A 744 -2.91 -61.00 24.45
CA GLN A 744 -3.90 -61.25 23.39
C GLN A 744 -4.01 -62.73 22.98
N LEU A 745 -3.16 -63.61 23.52
CA LEU A 745 -3.35 -65.07 23.39
C LEU A 745 -4.66 -65.50 24.07
N VAL A 746 -5.37 -66.46 23.49
CA VAL A 746 -6.62 -67.03 24.04
C VAL A 746 -6.62 -68.55 23.80
N PRO A 747 -6.98 -69.39 24.78
CA PRO A 747 -7.34 -69.06 26.16
C PRO A 747 -6.12 -68.72 27.04
N GLN A 748 -6.36 -67.94 28.10
CA GLN A 748 -5.37 -67.55 29.10
C GLN A 748 -5.60 -68.33 30.40
N GLY A 749 -4.54 -68.89 30.98
CA GLY A 749 -4.60 -69.57 32.27
C GLY A 749 -3.41 -70.52 32.50
N PRO A 750 -3.15 -70.93 33.75
CA PRO A 750 -2.15 -71.95 34.05
C PRO A 750 -2.60 -73.32 33.50
N GLY A 751 -1.71 -74.00 32.77
CA GLY A 751 -1.97 -75.34 32.24
C GLY A 751 -2.63 -75.41 30.85
N VAL A 752 -2.75 -74.29 30.13
CA VAL A 752 -3.18 -74.29 28.72
C VAL A 752 -2.10 -74.90 27.82
N ASP A 753 -2.48 -75.84 26.94
CA ASP A 753 -1.60 -76.39 25.89
C ASP A 753 -1.43 -75.35 24.76
N PRO A 754 -0.18 -74.91 24.44
CA PRO A 754 0.10 -73.94 23.38
C PRO A 754 -0.46 -74.32 21.99
N ARG A 755 -0.71 -75.62 21.74
CA ARG A 755 -1.26 -76.11 20.46
C ARG A 755 -2.70 -75.67 20.18
N TYR A 756 -3.44 -75.26 21.21
CA TYR A 756 -4.81 -74.78 21.10
C TYR A 756 -4.95 -73.28 21.38
N GLN A 757 -3.84 -72.55 21.54
CA GLN A 757 -3.85 -71.10 21.67
C GLN A 757 -3.96 -70.43 20.30
N GLY A 758 -4.84 -69.45 20.21
CA GLY A 758 -4.96 -68.52 19.07
C GLY A 758 -4.83 -67.08 19.53
N CYS A 759 -4.78 -66.14 18.59
CA CYS A 759 -4.74 -64.72 18.91
C CYS A 759 -6.14 -64.08 18.87
N ALA A 760 -6.45 -63.21 19.85
CA ALA A 760 -7.68 -62.41 19.89
C ALA A 760 -7.74 -61.31 18.81
N LEU A 761 -6.63 -61.00 18.13
CA LEU A 761 -6.62 -60.03 17.03
C LEU A 761 -7.40 -60.57 15.82
N THR A 762 -8.26 -59.73 15.25
CA THR A 762 -9.04 -60.00 14.04
C THR A 762 -8.15 -60.43 12.85
N GLY A 763 -8.56 -61.50 12.17
CA GLY A 763 -7.79 -62.11 11.07
C GLY A 763 -6.80 -63.21 11.47
N SER A 764 -6.76 -63.61 12.75
CA SER A 764 -6.04 -64.80 13.22
C SER A 764 -6.64 -66.11 12.68
N GLU A 765 -5.88 -67.20 12.72
CA GLU A 765 -6.38 -68.55 12.43
C GLU A 765 -6.38 -69.41 13.70
N LEU A 766 -7.35 -70.32 13.81
CA LEU A 766 -7.49 -71.23 14.95
C LEU A 766 -6.22 -72.07 15.13
N GLY A 767 -5.67 -72.07 16.35
CA GLY A 767 -4.45 -72.82 16.69
C GLY A 767 -3.14 -72.22 16.17
N LYS A 768 -3.13 -70.94 15.77
CA LYS A 768 -1.88 -70.20 15.44
C LYS A 768 -1.67 -69.01 16.38
N ALA A 769 -0.46 -68.94 16.91
CA ALA A 769 0.04 -67.79 17.68
C ALA A 769 0.50 -66.61 16.79
N ASP A 770 0.45 -66.74 15.47
CA ASP A 770 0.91 -65.73 14.51
C ASP A 770 -0.26 -65.16 13.69
N VAL A 771 -0.25 -63.84 13.44
CA VAL A 771 -1.24 -63.16 12.59
C VAL A 771 -0.57 -62.47 11.42
N ALA A 772 -1.03 -62.79 10.20
CA ALA A 772 -0.55 -62.12 8.98
C ALA A 772 -1.17 -60.73 8.85
N GLY A 773 -0.33 -59.69 8.68
CA GLY A 773 -0.79 -58.30 8.57
C GLY A 773 -1.77 -58.05 7.42
N SER A 774 -1.67 -58.81 6.33
CA SER A 774 -2.62 -58.79 5.21
C SER A 774 -4.03 -59.26 5.59
N ARG A 775 -4.15 -60.33 6.40
CA ARG A 775 -5.45 -60.81 6.91
C ARG A 775 -6.05 -59.80 7.89
N TYR A 776 -5.25 -59.27 8.81
CA TYR A 776 -5.69 -58.22 9.74
C TYR A 776 -6.30 -57.01 9.01
N LEU A 777 -5.66 -56.51 7.94
CA LEU A 777 -6.19 -55.40 7.15
C LEU A 777 -7.39 -55.76 6.26
N GLN A 778 -7.47 -57.01 5.80
CA GLN A 778 -8.60 -57.50 5.01
C GLN A 778 -9.87 -57.64 5.88
N GLU A 779 -9.77 -58.27 7.05
CA GLU A 779 -10.91 -58.48 7.95
C GLU A 779 -11.31 -57.19 8.69
N SER A 780 -10.35 -56.40 9.19
CA SER A 780 -10.66 -55.21 10.01
C SER A 780 -11.05 -53.97 9.21
N PHE A 781 -10.52 -53.83 7.98
CA PHE A 781 -10.69 -52.60 7.18
C PHE A 781 -11.15 -52.85 5.73
N GLN A 782 -11.21 -54.10 5.26
CA GLN A 782 -11.40 -54.45 3.85
C GLN A 782 -10.39 -53.74 2.91
N PHE A 783 -9.16 -53.58 3.38
CA PHE A 783 -8.07 -52.97 2.63
C PHE A 783 -7.22 -54.03 1.93
N THR A 784 -6.66 -53.72 0.76
CA THR A 784 -5.91 -54.71 -0.04
C THR A 784 -4.80 -54.07 -0.87
N ARG A 785 -3.58 -54.62 -0.82
CA ARG A 785 -2.39 -54.05 -1.50
C ARG A 785 -2.57 -53.86 -3.02
N HIS A 786 -3.44 -54.64 -3.66
CA HIS A 786 -3.82 -54.47 -5.08
C HIS A 786 -4.39 -53.07 -5.39
N HIS A 787 -4.98 -52.38 -4.41
CA HIS A 787 -5.52 -51.04 -4.55
C HIS A 787 -4.47 -49.92 -4.59
N LEU A 788 -3.21 -50.19 -4.25
CA LEU A 788 -2.19 -49.16 -4.04
C LEU A 788 -2.04 -48.19 -5.22
N TRP A 789 -1.89 -48.70 -6.45
CA TRP A 789 -1.75 -47.85 -7.64
C TRP A 789 -3.08 -47.23 -8.12
N ARG A 790 -4.23 -47.85 -7.84
CA ARG A 790 -5.55 -47.23 -8.03
C ARG A 790 -5.68 -45.99 -7.14
N ASN A 791 -5.35 -46.14 -5.87
CA ASN A 791 -5.46 -45.08 -4.86
C ASN A 791 -4.52 -43.90 -5.19
N PHE A 792 -3.30 -44.18 -5.64
CA PHE A 792 -2.39 -43.15 -6.17
C PHE A 792 -3.02 -42.34 -7.32
N GLY A 793 -3.64 -43.02 -8.30
CA GLY A 793 -4.35 -42.38 -9.40
C GLY A 793 -5.55 -41.54 -8.94
N VAL A 794 -6.30 -42.00 -7.93
CA VAL A 794 -7.45 -41.28 -7.35
C VAL A 794 -7.00 -39.99 -6.64
N VAL A 795 -5.92 -40.02 -5.86
CA VAL A 795 -5.37 -38.83 -5.19
C VAL A 795 -4.89 -37.79 -6.20
N ILE A 796 -4.30 -38.22 -7.32
CA ILE A 796 -3.94 -37.34 -8.44
C ILE A 796 -5.20 -36.77 -9.12
N ALA A 797 -6.25 -37.56 -9.31
CA ALA A 797 -7.50 -37.10 -9.91
C ALA A 797 -8.19 -36.00 -9.06
N PHE A 798 -8.28 -36.19 -7.74
CA PHE A 798 -8.77 -35.15 -6.81
C PHE A 798 -7.89 -33.90 -6.83
N THR A 799 -6.56 -34.07 -6.86
CA THR A 799 -5.62 -32.96 -6.99
C THR A 799 -5.90 -32.14 -8.26
N VAL A 800 -6.00 -32.79 -9.42
CA VAL A 800 -6.28 -32.13 -10.70
C VAL A 800 -7.66 -31.44 -10.69
N LEU A 801 -8.66 -32.04 -10.05
CA LEU A 801 -9.99 -31.43 -9.88
C LEU A 801 -9.92 -30.13 -9.07
N TYR A 802 -9.29 -30.14 -7.89
CA TYR A 802 -9.15 -28.94 -7.04
C TYR A 802 -8.35 -27.83 -7.75
N LEU A 803 -7.31 -28.20 -8.49
CA LEU A 803 -6.54 -27.25 -9.31
C LEU A 803 -7.36 -26.66 -10.46
N LEU A 804 -8.17 -27.47 -11.16
CA LEU A 804 -9.05 -27.00 -12.23
C LEU A 804 -10.11 -26.03 -11.71
N VAL A 805 -10.75 -26.34 -10.58
CA VAL A 805 -11.70 -25.43 -9.92
C VAL A 805 -11.01 -24.14 -9.48
N THR A 806 -9.80 -24.23 -8.90
CA THR A 806 -9.01 -23.05 -8.50
C THR A 806 -8.67 -22.15 -9.70
N VAL A 807 -8.29 -22.73 -10.84
CA VAL A 807 -7.96 -22.00 -12.07
C VAL A 807 -9.18 -21.32 -12.68
N ILE A 808 -10.35 -21.97 -12.68
CA ILE A 808 -11.60 -21.36 -13.15
C ILE A 808 -12.06 -20.25 -12.19
N ALA A 809 -12.08 -20.51 -10.88
CA ALA A 809 -12.46 -19.54 -9.86
C ALA A 809 -11.60 -18.27 -9.95
N ALA A 810 -10.28 -18.39 -10.10
CA ALA A 810 -9.36 -17.26 -10.22
C ALA A 810 -9.60 -16.38 -11.47
N GLU A 811 -10.08 -16.95 -12.58
CA GLU A 811 -10.35 -16.21 -13.82
C GLU A 811 -11.77 -15.59 -13.86
N VAL A 812 -12.74 -16.21 -13.17
CA VAL A 812 -14.18 -15.84 -13.22
C VAL A 812 -14.64 -15.00 -12.01
N LEU A 813 -14.07 -15.20 -10.82
CA LEU A 813 -14.54 -14.55 -9.60
C LEU A 813 -13.68 -13.34 -9.21
N SER A 814 -14.14 -12.14 -9.56
CA SER A 814 -13.69 -10.92 -8.89
C SER A 814 -14.42 -10.75 -7.54
N PHE A 815 -13.62 -10.51 -6.50
CA PHE A 815 -14.05 -10.18 -5.12
C PHE A 815 -13.51 -8.82 -4.64
N VAL A 816 -12.85 -8.06 -5.52
CA VAL A 816 -12.43 -6.68 -5.24
C VAL A 816 -13.66 -5.79 -5.40
N GLY A 817 -14.26 -5.38 -4.28
CA GLY A 817 -15.40 -4.46 -4.29
C GLY A 817 -14.93 -3.03 -4.52
N GLY A 818 -15.28 -2.44 -5.67
CA GLY A 818 -14.90 -1.07 -6.04
C GLY A 818 -15.88 0.02 -5.58
N GLY A 819 -16.79 -0.29 -4.65
CA GLY A 819 -17.76 0.67 -4.11
C GLY A 819 -17.10 1.68 -3.16
N GLY A 820 -17.53 2.95 -3.24
CA GLY A 820 -17.08 4.00 -2.31
C GLY A 820 -17.43 3.65 -0.86
N GLY A 821 -16.56 4.04 0.08
CA GLY A 821 -16.70 3.71 1.49
C GLY A 821 -17.89 4.42 2.14
N ALA A 822 -19.03 3.74 2.21
CA ALA A 822 -20.19 4.19 2.96
C ALA A 822 -19.90 4.22 4.46
N LEU A 823 -20.27 5.31 5.13
CA LEU A 823 -20.17 5.41 6.59
C LEU A 823 -20.94 4.28 7.28
N VAL A 824 -20.25 3.57 8.17
CA VAL A 824 -20.80 2.47 8.97
C VAL A 824 -21.00 2.96 10.38
N PHE A 825 -22.23 2.90 10.90
CA PHE A 825 -22.59 3.38 12.23
C PHE A 825 -22.82 2.25 13.23
N LYS A 826 -22.47 2.50 14.49
CA LYS A 826 -22.89 1.72 15.65
C LYS A 826 -24.40 1.82 15.83
N LYS A 827 -25.10 0.69 16.01
CA LYS A 827 -26.56 0.66 16.26
C LYS A 827 -26.88 1.39 17.58
N SER A 828 -27.32 2.64 17.46
CA SER A 828 -27.53 3.62 18.54
C SER A 828 -28.86 4.36 18.32
N LYS A 829 -29.53 4.82 19.39
CA LYS A 829 -30.77 5.61 19.27
C LYS A 829 -30.57 6.89 18.44
N ARG A 830 -29.39 7.54 18.53
CA ARG A 830 -29.02 8.71 17.69
C ARG A 830 -28.88 8.29 16.22
N SER A 831 -28.05 7.27 15.94
CA SER A 831 -27.83 6.76 14.57
C SER A 831 -29.10 6.28 13.86
N THR A 832 -30.05 5.66 14.60
CA THR A 832 -31.32 5.17 14.04
C THR A 832 -32.23 6.34 13.67
N LYS A 833 -32.19 7.43 14.44
CA LYS A 833 -32.91 8.67 14.12
C LYS A 833 -32.29 9.39 12.91
N LEU A 834 -30.95 9.48 12.84
CA LEU A 834 -30.25 9.99 11.63
C LEU A 834 -30.68 9.21 10.39
N LYS A 835 -30.56 7.89 10.41
CA LYS A 835 -30.93 7.03 9.27
C LYS A 835 -32.41 7.14 8.88
N ALA A 836 -33.30 7.36 9.85
CA ALA A 836 -34.73 7.61 9.59
C ALA A 836 -35.04 9.03 9.07
N GLN A 837 -34.09 9.98 9.16
CA GLN A 837 -34.15 11.30 8.52
C GLN A 837 -33.57 11.24 7.10
N ASN A 838 -32.36 10.68 6.91
CA ASN A 838 -31.75 10.50 5.59
C ASN A 838 -32.62 9.63 4.66
N GLY A 839 -33.29 8.61 5.21
CA GLY A 839 -34.23 7.76 4.46
C GLY A 839 -35.52 8.45 3.99
N LYS A 840 -35.62 9.79 4.04
CA LYS A 840 -36.77 10.58 3.58
C LYS A 840 -36.40 11.67 2.56
N GLY A 841 -35.72 11.30 1.48
CA GLY A 841 -35.76 12.05 0.22
C GLY A 841 -35.14 13.47 0.23
N ASN A 842 -34.29 13.77 1.21
CA ASN A 842 -33.35 14.89 1.16
C ASN A 842 -31.95 14.31 0.92
N ASP A 843 -31.17 14.96 0.05
CA ASP A 843 -29.94 14.39 -0.49
C ASP A 843 -28.86 14.17 0.59
N GLU A 844 -28.12 13.06 0.54
CA GLU A 844 -26.93 12.91 1.41
C GLU A 844 -25.80 13.89 0.99
N GLU A 845 -25.86 14.49 -0.21
CA GLU A 845 -25.05 15.66 -0.60
C GLU A 845 -25.55 16.98 0.02
N GLN A 846 -26.85 17.09 0.30
CA GLN A 846 -27.33 18.13 1.21
C GLN A 846 -26.91 17.87 2.65
N VAL A 847 -26.47 16.68 3.06
CA VAL A 847 -25.85 16.52 4.40
C VAL A 847 -24.47 17.18 4.46
N GLN A 848 -23.75 17.29 3.33
CA GLN A 848 -22.55 18.14 3.24
C GLN A 848 -22.95 19.62 3.22
N ASN A 849 -23.79 20.06 2.27
CA ASN A 849 -24.12 21.48 2.11
C ASN A 849 -25.05 22.06 3.22
N THR A 850 -25.85 21.25 3.89
CA THR A 850 -26.72 21.68 5.03
C THR A 850 -26.21 21.23 6.39
N GLY A 851 -25.25 20.30 6.45
CA GLY A 851 -24.37 20.19 7.62
C GLY A 851 -23.70 21.54 7.86
N ASP A 852 -22.99 22.06 6.84
CA ASP A 852 -22.36 23.38 6.90
C ASP A 852 -23.39 24.50 7.11
N ASN A 853 -24.42 24.65 6.25
CA ASN A 853 -25.33 25.79 6.39
C ASN A 853 -26.14 25.78 7.71
N ALA A 854 -26.57 24.62 8.23
CA ALA A 854 -27.28 24.56 9.51
C ALA A 854 -26.35 24.58 10.73
N ALA A 855 -25.07 24.19 10.58
CA ALA A 855 -24.05 24.40 11.61
C ALA A 855 -23.60 25.86 11.67
N LEU A 856 -23.47 26.55 10.53
CA LEU A 856 -23.10 27.97 10.46
C LEU A 856 -24.23 28.89 10.94
N SER A 857 -25.48 28.66 10.48
CA SER A 857 -26.64 29.43 10.97
C SER A 857 -27.01 29.13 12.43
N ARG A 858 -26.43 28.09 13.03
CA ARG A 858 -26.42 27.87 14.49
C ARG A 858 -25.14 28.36 15.16
N GLY A 859 -24.03 28.41 14.44
CA GLY A 859 -22.70 28.80 14.91
C GLY A 859 -22.63 30.28 15.26
N GLU A 860 -23.24 31.15 14.46
CA GLU A 860 -23.40 32.57 14.83
C GLU A 860 -24.16 32.72 16.15
N ALA A 861 -25.20 31.89 16.36
CA ALA A 861 -26.00 31.85 17.60
C ALA A 861 -25.37 31.03 18.76
N LYS A 862 -24.25 30.33 18.55
CA LYS A 862 -23.54 29.51 19.56
C LYS A 862 -22.11 29.96 19.87
N SER A 863 -21.57 30.92 19.12
CA SER A 863 -20.19 31.40 19.17
C SER A 863 -19.69 31.76 20.58
N SER A 864 -20.59 32.18 21.47
CA SER A 864 -20.32 32.42 22.89
C SER A 864 -19.91 31.17 23.68
N SER A 865 -20.53 30.01 23.42
CA SER A 865 -20.27 28.76 24.18
C SER A 865 -18.94 28.10 23.82
N SER A 866 -18.54 28.15 22.53
CA SER A 866 -17.25 27.65 22.07
C SER A 866 -16.07 28.40 22.69
N GLY A 867 -16.23 29.69 23.01
CA GLY A 867 -15.18 30.50 23.65
C GLY A 867 -14.84 30.04 25.07
N GLU A 868 -15.84 29.68 25.88
CA GLU A 868 -15.61 29.17 27.24
C GLU A 868 -14.91 27.81 27.26
N ALA A 869 -15.26 26.92 26.33
CA ALA A 869 -14.56 25.64 26.18
C ALA A 869 -13.08 25.87 25.80
N MET A 870 -12.84 26.76 24.83
CA MET A 870 -11.50 27.15 24.39
C MET A 870 -10.62 27.67 25.53
N GLN A 871 -11.16 28.52 26.42
CA GLN A 871 -10.42 29.07 27.56
C GLN A 871 -10.11 28.04 28.66
N ARG A 872 -10.85 26.92 28.75
CA ARG A 872 -10.60 25.85 29.74
C ARG A 872 -9.62 24.77 29.24
N LEU A 873 -9.26 24.79 27.95
CA LEU A 873 -8.45 23.76 27.32
C LEU A 873 -6.95 23.86 27.62
N SER A 874 -6.38 25.07 27.65
CA SER A 874 -4.92 25.26 27.62
C SER A 874 -4.42 26.45 28.45
N ALA A 875 -4.68 26.43 29.76
CA ALA A 875 -4.04 27.33 30.74
C ALA A 875 -2.60 26.91 31.09
N SER A 876 -1.75 26.67 30.08
CA SER A 876 -0.34 26.28 30.25
C SER A 876 0.60 27.34 29.67
N ASP A 877 1.42 27.93 30.53
CA ASP A 877 2.41 28.96 30.21
C ASP A 877 3.83 28.36 30.05
N ARG A 878 3.92 27.04 29.79
CA ARG A 878 5.20 26.30 29.74
C ARG A 878 5.87 26.44 28.37
N VAL A 879 7.17 26.73 28.35
CA VAL A 879 7.93 26.99 27.10
C VAL A 879 8.93 25.88 26.84
N PHE A 880 8.94 25.35 25.61
CA PHE A 880 9.90 24.34 25.16
C PHE A 880 11.01 25.00 24.33
N THR A 881 12.27 24.70 24.62
CA THR A 881 13.45 25.24 23.91
C THR A 881 14.42 24.14 23.54
N TRP A 882 15.18 24.32 22.46
CA TRP A 882 16.23 23.38 22.06
C TRP A 882 17.42 24.13 21.45
N SER A 883 18.63 23.72 21.81
CA SER A 883 19.86 24.38 21.34
C SER A 883 20.97 23.38 21.03
N ASN A 884 21.59 23.59 19.87
CA ASN A 884 22.62 22.75 19.26
C ASN A 884 22.22 21.28 19.13
N VAL A 885 20.97 21.01 18.74
CA VAL A 885 20.48 19.63 18.59
C VAL A 885 21.12 18.97 17.37
N GLU A 886 21.77 17.85 17.60
CA GLU A 886 22.34 17.00 16.56
C GLU A 886 21.88 15.55 16.72
N TYR A 887 21.91 14.81 15.62
CA TYR A 887 21.53 13.39 15.61
C TYR A 887 22.37 12.62 14.60
N THR A 888 22.99 11.53 15.06
CA THR A 888 23.90 10.70 14.26
C THR A 888 23.50 9.23 14.35
N VAL A 889 23.36 8.58 13.20
CA VAL A 889 22.99 7.15 13.10
C VAL A 889 24.12 6.31 12.50
N PRO A 890 24.24 5.02 12.85
CA PRO A 890 25.06 4.09 12.07
C PRO A 890 24.43 3.87 10.68
N TYR A 891 25.25 3.85 9.63
CA TYR A 891 24.84 3.64 8.24
C TYR A 891 25.93 2.88 7.48
N GLY A 892 25.64 1.64 7.08
CA GLY A 892 26.65 0.73 6.53
C GLY A 892 27.77 0.50 7.54
N ASN A 893 29.02 0.69 7.11
CA ASN A 893 30.22 0.56 7.95
C ASN A 893 30.62 1.88 8.65
N GLY A 894 29.83 2.95 8.55
CA GLY A 894 30.16 4.27 9.08
C GLY A 894 29.00 4.91 9.86
N THR A 895 29.14 6.20 10.16
CA THR A 895 28.09 7.03 10.77
C THR A 895 27.61 8.10 9.80
N ARG A 896 26.32 8.45 9.90
CA ARG A 896 25.68 9.51 9.12
C ARG A 896 25.00 10.50 10.05
N LYS A 897 25.42 11.76 10.01
CA LYS A 897 24.74 12.88 10.68
C LYS A 897 23.46 13.21 9.91
N LEU A 898 22.35 13.38 10.64
CA LEU A 898 21.01 13.66 10.09
C LEU A 898 20.41 14.99 10.58
N LEU A 899 20.96 15.56 11.66
CA LEU A 899 20.65 16.89 12.19
C LEU A 899 21.97 17.52 12.65
N ASN A 900 22.18 18.82 12.40
CA ASN A 900 23.48 19.48 12.54
C ASN A 900 23.38 20.86 13.21
N GLY A 901 23.26 20.87 14.55
CA GLY A 901 23.24 22.09 15.36
C GLY A 901 21.95 22.90 15.21
N VAL A 902 20.80 22.23 15.26
CA VAL A 902 19.49 22.88 15.15
C VAL A 902 19.13 23.61 16.46
N ASN A 903 18.66 24.85 16.35
CA ASN A 903 18.22 25.69 17.46
C ASN A 903 16.75 26.10 17.27
N GLY A 904 16.04 26.39 18.35
CA GLY A 904 14.69 26.96 18.29
C GLY A 904 13.92 26.90 19.60
N TYR A 905 12.67 27.33 19.54
CA TYR A 905 11.74 27.29 20.67
C TYR A 905 10.29 27.10 20.18
N ALA A 906 9.44 26.65 21.09
CA ALA A 906 7.98 26.65 20.94
C ALA A 906 7.36 27.28 22.21
N LYS A 907 6.62 28.37 22.01
CA LYS A 907 5.89 29.09 23.08
C LYS A 907 4.40 28.75 23.01
N PRO A 908 3.68 28.81 24.15
CA PRO A 908 2.22 28.88 24.17
C PRO A 908 1.72 29.96 23.20
N GLY A 909 0.64 29.68 22.47
CA GLY A 909 0.08 30.62 21.48
C GLY A 909 0.77 30.66 20.11
N LEU A 910 1.87 29.92 19.89
CA LEU A 910 2.54 29.87 18.58
C LEU A 910 2.29 28.56 17.83
N MET A 911 2.02 28.70 16.53
CA MET A 911 1.87 27.61 15.56
C MET A 911 3.03 27.62 14.56
N ILE A 912 3.93 26.65 14.68
CA ILE A 912 5.22 26.61 13.97
C ILE A 912 5.21 25.54 12.85
N ALA A 913 5.63 25.96 11.65
CA ALA A 913 5.76 25.12 10.46
C ALA A 913 7.22 24.66 10.23
N LEU A 914 7.47 23.36 10.36
CA LEU A 914 8.70 22.70 9.93
C LEU A 914 8.65 22.44 8.41
N MET A 915 9.53 23.11 7.68
CA MET A 915 9.60 23.09 6.21
C MET A 915 11.00 22.71 5.72
N GLY A 916 11.13 22.46 4.42
CA GLY A 916 12.37 21.98 3.80
C GLY A 916 12.12 20.83 2.82
N ALA A 917 13.14 20.50 2.02
CA ALA A 917 13.06 19.47 0.99
C ALA A 917 12.71 18.07 1.54
N SER A 918 12.38 17.13 0.65
CA SER A 918 12.33 15.71 1.02
C SER A 918 13.72 15.24 1.46
N GLY A 919 13.79 14.44 2.54
CA GLY A 919 15.06 14.03 3.14
C GLY A 919 15.83 15.09 3.94
N ALA A 920 15.32 16.34 4.07
CA ALA A 920 15.96 17.41 4.84
C ALA A 920 15.96 17.23 6.38
N GLY A 921 15.42 16.12 6.89
CA GLY A 921 15.41 15.81 8.33
C GLY A 921 14.20 16.29 9.12
N LYS A 922 13.13 16.81 8.47
CA LYS A 922 11.90 17.32 9.11
C LYS A 922 11.33 16.37 10.19
N THR A 923 10.88 15.19 9.77
CA THR A 923 10.37 14.12 10.65
C THR A 923 11.42 13.60 11.62
N THR A 924 12.71 13.64 11.25
CA THR A 924 13.82 13.26 12.13
C THR A 924 13.92 14.22 13.32
N LEU A 925 13.87 15.53 13.07
CA LEU A 925 13.86 16.56 14.10
C LEU A 925 12.61 16.44 14.99
N LEU A 926 11.43 16.28 14.40
CA LEU A 926 10.17 16.10 15.14
C LEU A 926 10.25 14.90 16.11
N ASN A 927 10.75 13.75 15.64
CA ASN A 927 10.93 12.56 16.48
C ASN A 927 12.05 12.70 17.53
N THR A 928 13.10 13.48 17.24
CA THR A 928 14.18 13.77 18.21
C THR A 928 13.68 14.69 19.33
N LEU A 929 12.98 15.78 18.99
CA LEU A 929 12.38 16.70 19.96
C LEU A 929 11.30 16.02 20.82
N ALA A 930 10.58 15.05 20.28
CA ALA A 930 9.61 14.23 21.01
C ALA A 930 10.22 13.02 21.74
N GLN A 931 11.56 12.88 21.80
CA GLN A 931 12.28 11.75 22.40
C GLN A 931 11.89 10.33 21.90
N ARG A 932 11.40 10.21 20.65
CA ARG A 932 10.94 8.93 20.07
C ARG A 932 12.05 8.07 19.45
N GLN A 933 13.29 8.55 19.41
CA GLN A 933 14.42 7.87 18.75
C GLN A 933 14.87 6.62 19.53
N LYS A 934 14.88 5.45 18.87
CA LYS A 934 15.30 4.15 19.46
C LYS A 934 16.73 3.72 19.11
N MET A 935 17.44 4.49 18.28
CA MET A 935 18.78 4.17 17.79
C MET A 935 19.55 5.45 17.43
N GLY A 936 20.88 5.35 17.35
CA GLY A 936 21.76 6.50 17.13
C GLY A 936 22.04 7.30 18.39
N VAL A 937 22.81 8.38 18.26
CA VAL A 937 23.17 9.29 19.34
C VAL A 937 22.56 10.65 19.07
N VAL A 938 21.84 11.19 20.06
CA VAL A 938 21.35 12.58 20.10
C VAL A 938 22.28 13.40 20.98
N THR A 939 22.60 14.62 20.56
CA THR A 939 23.36 15.61 21.33
C THR A 939 22.66 16.97 21.28
N GLY A 940 23.01 17.89 22.19
CA GLY A 940 22.37 19.19 22.35
C GLY A 940 21.44 19.24 23.57
N ASP A 941 21.10 20.46 24.00
CA ASP A 941 20.19 20.72 25.12
C ASP A 941 18.73 20.74 24.62
N MET A 942 17.83 20.08 25.35
CA MET A 942 16.38 20.19 25.18
C MET A 942 15.71 20.53 26.52
N LEU A 943 15.14 21.74 26.52
CA LEU A 943 14.54 22.59 27.55
C LEU A 943 13.02 22.49 27.77
N VAL A 944 12.49 22.25 28.97
CA VAL A 944 11.13 22.74 29.34
C VAL A 944 11.27 23.70 30.51
N ASP A 945 10.86 24.96 30.32
CA ASP A 945 11.01 26.04 31.31
C ASP A 945 12.46 26.24 31.79
N GLY A 946 13.44 25.91 30.95
CA GLY A 946 14.86 25.92 31.31
C GLY A 946 15.37 24.68 32.06
N HIS A 947 14.50 23.71 32.37
CA HIS A 947 14.83 22.46 33.07
C HIS A 947 14.90 21.26 32.11
N PRO A 948 15.80 20.26 32.36
CA PRO A 948 15.89 19.05 31.54
C PRO A 948 14.59 18.26 31.44
N LEU A 949 14.45 17.50 30.35
CA LEU A 949 13.26 16.67 30.09
C LEU A 949 13.16 15.49 31.07
N GLY A 950 12.24 15.59 32.04
CA GLY A 950 11.88 14.51 32.96
C GLY A 950 10.97 13.45 32.34
N THR A 951 10.67 12.37 33.10
CA THR A 951 9.87 11.23 32.58
C THR A 951 8.46 11.66 32.14
N GLU A 952 7.92 12.71 32.76
CA GLU A 952 6.62 13.28 32.42
C GLU A 952 6.53 13.91 31.01
N PHE A 953 7.65 14.19 30.34
CA PHE A 953 7.66 14.89 29.04
C PHE A 953 6.87 14.14 27.96
N GLN A 954 7.00 12.81 27.91
CA GLN A 954 6.27 11.95 26.96
C GLN A 954 4.77 11.82 27.29
N ARG A 955 4.35 12.21 28.50
CA ARG A 955 2.92 12.28 28.91
C ARG A 955 2.33 13.68 28.72
N GLY A 956 3.15 14.73 28.87
CA GLY A 956 2.74 16.13 28.70
C GLY A 956 2.68 16.60 27.24
N THR A 957 3.19 15.80 26.30
CA THR A 957 3.20 16.10 24.86
C THR A 957 2.27 15.17 24.09
N GLY A 958 1.61 15.69 23.05
CA GLY A 958 0.84 14.88 22.09
C GLY A 958 1.63 14.69 20.80
N PHE A 959 1.52 13.53 20.16
CA PHE A 959 2.24 13.24 18.91
C PHE A 959 1.34 12.54 17.88
N CYS A 960 0.93 13.25 16.84
CA CYS A 960 0.27 12.64 15.68
C CYS A 960 1.33 12.15 14.70
N GLU A 961 1.33 10.83 14.41
CA GLU A 961 2.16 10.24 13.36
C GLU A 961 1.59 10.53 11.96
N GLN A 962 2.46 10.48 10.94
CA GLN A 962 2.09 10.70 9.53
C GLN A 962 0.94 9.78 9.06
N MET A 963 0.92 8.53 9.55
CA MET A 963 -0.10 7.52 9.26
C MET A 963 -1.14 7.43 10.37
N ASP A 964 -2.42 7.49 10.00
CA ASP A 964 -3.54 7.45 10.95
C ASP A 964 -3.84 6.01 11.41
N LEU A 965 -3.03 5.52 12.36
CA LEU A 965 -3.10 4.17 12.91
C LEU A 965 -4.19 4.05 14.00
N HIS A 966 -5.39 3.63 13.57
CA HIS A 966 -6.54 3.39 14.45
C HIS A 966 -7.08 1.96 14.34
N ASP A 967 -7.85 1.54 15.33
CA ASP A 967 -8.65 0.31 15.27
C ASP A 967 -9.88 0.55 14.40
N ASN A 968 -9.88 -0.09 13.24
CA ASN A 968 -10.92 0.05 12.21
C ASN A 968 -12.32 -0.39 12.69
N THR A 969 -12.47 -1.00 13.87
CA THR A 969 -13.77 -1.42 14.44
C THR A 969 -14.27 -0.50 15.57
N ALA A 970 -13.44 0.42 16.07
CA ALA A 970 -13.83 1.39 17.09
C ALA A 970 -14.71 2.50 16.49
N THR A 971 -15.56 3.13 17.31
CA THR A 971 -16.16 4.43 16.94
C THR A 971 -15.24 5.58 17.30
N ILE A 972 -15.45 6.74 16.67
CA ILE A 972 -14.75 8.00 17.03
C ILE A 972 -14.79 8.23 18.54
N ARG A 973 -15.99 8.28 19.12
CA ARG A 973 -16.19 8.50 20.56
C ARG A 973 -15.38 7.53 21.42
N GLU A 974 -15.45 6.24 21.11
CA GLU A 974 -14.78 5.20 21.91
C GLU A 974 -13.24 5.28 21.83
N ALA A 975 -12.67 5.79 20.73
CA ALA A 975 -11.23 6.02 20.62
C ALA A 975 -10.77 7.20 21.50
N LEU A 976 -11.52 8.31 21.52
CA LEU A 976 -11.23 9.46 22.39
C LEU A 976 -11.44 9.10 23.87
N GLU A 977 -12.53 8.42 24.23
CA GLU A 977 -12.77 7.92 25.59
C GLU A 977 -11.65 7.00 26.09
N PHE A 978 -11.18 6.08 25.23
CA PHE A 978 -10.06 5.18 25.53
C PHE A 978 -8.75 5.93 25.77
N SER A 979 -8.46 6.97 24.97
CA SER A 979 -7.26 7.81 25.16
C SER A 979 -7.33 8.62 26.45
N ALA A 980 -8.44 9.32 26.69
CA ALA A 980 -8.64 10.18 27.86
C ALA A 980 -8.50 9.41 29.17
N ILE A 981 -9.17 8.24 29.29
CA ILE A 981 -9.14 7.45 30.52
C ILE A 981 -7.72 6.94 30.83
N LEU A 982 -6.95 6.57 29.80
CA LEU A 982 -5.61 5.98 29.95
C LEU A 982 -4.46 6.98 30.11
N ARG A 983 -4.55 8.16 29.47
CA ARG A 983 -3.44 9.14 29.43
C ARG A 983 -3.58 10.30 30.41
N GLN A 984 -4.80 10.80 30.65
CA GLN A 984 -5.03 11.83 31.66
C GLN A 984 -4.76 11.29 33.07
N ASP A 985 -4.45 12.17 34.01
CA ASP A 985 -4.07 11.79 35.38
C ASP A 985 -5.10 10.88 36.10
N ARG A 986 -4.60 10.04 37.02
CA ARG A 986 -5.42 9.07 37.77
C ARG A 986 -6.31 9.69 38.82
N ASN A 987 -6.00 10.90 39.29
CA ASN A 987 -6.76 11.58 40.33
C ASN A 987 -8.01 12.28 39.75
N THR A 988 -8.00 12.59 38.43
CA THR A 988 -9.14 13.14 37.70
C THR A 988 -10.30 12.12 37.64
N PRO A 989 -11.50 12.46 38.14
CA PRO A 989 -12.67 11.56 38.11
C PRO A 989 -13.04 11.13 36.68
N ARG A 990 -13.49 9.88 36.52
CA ARG A 990 -13.86 9.33 35.19
C ARG A 990 -14.89 10.20 34.45
N GLN A 991 -15.84 10.81 35.16
CA GLN A 991 -16.86 11.66 34.54
C GLN A 991 -16.25 12.90 33.88
N GLU A 992 -15.38 13.63 34.60
CA GLU A 992 -14.67 14.80 34.05
C GLU A 992 -13.87 14.46 32.79
N LYS A 993 -13.25 13.26 32.74
CA LYS A 993 -12.56 12.75 31.54
C LYS A 993 -13.50 12.54 30.34
N LEU A 994 -14.76 12.15 30.59
CA LEU A 994 -15.78 11.96 29.55
C LEU A 994 -16.40 13.30 29.13
N ASP A 995 -16.69 14.19 30.08
CA ASP A 995 -17.19 15.55 29.82
C ASP A 995 -16.17 16.37 29.00
N TYR A 996 -14.88 16.10 29.17
CA TYR A 996 -13.80 16.64 28.34
C TYR A 996 -13.77 16.03 26.93
N VAL A 997 -14.03 14.73 26.78
CA VAL A 997 -14.14 14.09 25.45
C VAL A 997 -15.33 14.67 24.66
N ASP A 998 -16.44 14.99 25.32
CA ASP A 998 -17.57 15.67 24.67
C ASP A 998 -17.18 17.06 24.14
N GLN A 999 -16.39 17.84 24.91
CA GLN A 999 -15.83 19.11 24.46
C GLN A 999 -14.88 18.96 23.26
N ILE A 1000 -14.05 17.91 23.23
CA ILE A 1000 -13.16 17.64 22.09
C ILE A 1000 -13.96 17.19 20.84
N ILE A 1001 -15.08 16.48 21.00
CA ILE A 1001 -15.96 16.08 19.87
C ILE A 1001 -16.66 17.30 19.24
N ASP A 1002 -17.14 18.25 20.06
CA ASP A 1002 -17.71 19.53 19.60
C ASP A 1002 -16.64 20.40 18.92
N LEU A 1003 -15.48 20.57 19.57
CA LEU A 1003 -14.33 21.33 19.07
C LEU A 1003 -13.82 20.86 17.69
N LEU A 1004 -13.86 19.55 17.43
CA LEU A 1004 -13.45 18.94 16.15
C LEU A 1004 -14.57 18.89 15.11
N GLU A 1005 -15.78 19.37 15.45
CA GLU A 1005 -16.99 19.34 14.62
C GLU A 1005 -17.42 17.90 14.26
N LEU A 1006 -17.13 16.91 15.14
CA LEU A 1006 -17.37 15.47 14.91
C LEU A 1006 -18.73 14.97 15.45
N GLU A 1007 -19.63 15.87 15.88
CA GLU A 1007 -20.86 15.54 16.59
C GLU A 1007 -21.73 14.48 15.88
N ASP A 1008 -21.97 14.60 14.58
CA ASP A 1008 -22.90 13.71 13.87
C ASP A 1008 -22.29 12.37 13.43
N ILE A 1009 -20.95 12.30 13.35
CA ILE A 1009 -20.20 11.09 13.02
C ILE A 1009 -19.55 10.41 14.25
N GLN A 1010 -19.80 10.89 15.46
CA GLN A 1010 -19.20 10.32 16.68
C GLN A 1010 -19.51 8.82 16.92
N ASP A 1011 -20.66 8.34 16.43
CA ASP A 1011 -21.11 6.94 16.46
C ASP A 1011 -20.70 6.14 15.19
N ALA A 1012 -19.98 6.77 14.25
CA ALA A 1012 -19.43 6.13 13.05
C ALA A 1012 -18.13 5.38 13.35
N ILE A 1013 -17.88 4.34 12.57
CA ILE A 1013 -16.75 3.43 12.71
C ILE A 1013 -15.52 3.96 11.97
N ILE A 1014 -14.37 4.00 12.63
CA ILE A 1014 -13.15 4.66 12.13
C ILE A 1014 -12.65 4.05 10.81
N GLY A 1015 -12.84 2.75 10.61
CA GLY A 1015 -12.53 2.07 9.34
C GLY A 1015 -13.43 2.44 8.14
N SER A 1016 -14.42 3.32 8.33
CA SER A 1016 -15.32 3.81 7.28
C SER A 1016 -15.26 5.33 7.05
N LEU A 1017 -14.39 6.04 7.78
CA LEU A 1017 -14.23 7.49 7.66
C LEU A 1017 -13.41 7.89 6.43
N ASN A 1018 -13.62 9.12 5.93
CA ASN A 1018 -12.73 9.72 4.94
C ASN A 1018 -11.39 10.14 5.57
N VAL A 1019 -10.41 10.53 4.75
CA VAL A 1019 -9.05 10.86 5.21
C VAL A 1019 -9.05 12.06 6.18
N GLU A 1020 -9.84 13.10 5.90
CA GLU A 1020 -9.95 14.30 6.75
C GLU A 1020 -10.53 13.96 8.14
N GLN A 1021 -11.66 13.25 8.17
CA GLN A 1021 -12.31 12.79 9.39
C GLN A 1021 -11.34 11.90 10.19
N LYS A 1022 -10.59 11.02 9.52
CA LYS A 1022 -9.57 10.18 10.17
C LYS A 1022 -8.43 11.02 10.76
N LYS A 1023 -7.97 12.07 10.06
CA LYS A 1023 -6.98 13.05 10.57
C LYS A 1023 -7.52 13.85 11.76
N ARG A 1024 -8.76 14.36 11.71
CA ARG A 1024 -9.45 15.00 12.85
C ARG A 1024 -9.52 14.06 14.05
N VAL A 1025 -9.79 12.76 13.84
CA VAL A 1025 -9.80 11.73 14.90
C VAL A 1025 -8.40 11.43 15.45
N THR A 1026 -7.36 11.39 14.62
CA THR A 1026 -5.96 11.26 15.10
C THR A 1026 -5.59 12.41 16.02
N ILE A 1027 -5.87 13.66 15.61
CA ILE A 1027 -5.61 14.84 16.43
C ILE A 1027 -6.48 14.80 17.70
N GLY A 1028 -7.75 14.42 17.60
CA GLY A 1028 -8.65 14.26 18.74
C GLY A 1028 -8.24 13.21 19.77
N VAL A 1029 -7.65 12.10 19.32
CA VAL A 1029 -7.11 11.05 20.22
C VAL A 1029 -5.89 11.55 21.00
N GLU A 1030 -5.03 12.38 20.40
CA GLU A 1030 -3.93 13.03 21.10
C GLU A 1030 -4.40 14.18 22.01
N LEU A 1031 -5.35 14.99 21.58
CA LEU A 1031 -5.95 16.06 22.41
C LEU A 1031 -6.75 15.51 23.60
N ALA A 1032 -7.43 14.38 23.44
CA ALA A 1032 -8.10 13.69 24.53
C ALA A 1032 -7.15 13.31 25.69
N ALA A 1033 -5.84 13.25 25.47
CA ALA A 1033 -4.83 13.09 26.52
C ALA A 1033 -4.67 14.32 27.44
N LYS A 1034 -5.20 15.48 27.03
CA LYS A 1034 -4.98 16.81 27.63
C LYS A 1034 -3.47 17.16 27.72
N PRO A 1035 -2.75 17.22 26.58
CA PRO A 1035 -1.32 17.52 26.55
C PRO A 1035 -1.05 18.92 27.13
N SER A 1036 -0.17 19.00 28.13
CA SER A 1036 0.08 20.23 28.90
C SER A 1036 1.28 21.05 28.40
N LEU A 1037 1.99 20.58 27.37
CA LEU A 1037 3.20 21.22 26.84
C LEU A 1037 3.05 21.60 25.36
N LEU A 1038 3.10 20.61 24.48
CA LEU A 1038 3.33 20.80 23.06
C LEU A 1038 2.62 19.70 22.26
N LEU A 1039 1.99 20.10 21.16
CA LEU A 1039 1.39 19.19 20.19
C LEU A 1039 2.32 19.06 18.97
N PHE A 1040 2.95 17.91 18.82
CA PHE A 1040 3.72 17.53 17.64
C PHE A 1040 2.79 16.90 16.60
N LEU A 1041 2.87 17.35 15.34
CA LEU A 1041 2.06 16.82 14.24
C LEU A 1041 2.94 16.53 13.02
N ASP A 1042 3.13 15.27 12.67
CA ASP A 1042 3.85 14.91 11.44
C ASP A 1042 2.88 14.92 10.25
N GLU A 1043 3.03 15.92 9.38
CA GLU A 1043 2.24 16.20 8.19
C GLU A 1043 0.70 16.10 8.37
N PRO A 1044 0.07 16.94 9.23
CA PRO A 1044 -1.38 16.89 9.47
C PRO A 1044 -2.23 17.20 8.22
N THR A 1045 -1.64 17.80 7.18
CA THR A 1045 -2.28 18.07 5.88
C THR A 1045 -1.97 17.01 4.80
N SER A 1046 -1.20 15.96 5.10
CA SER A 1046 -0.75 14.98 4.11
C SER A 1046 -1.91 14.13 3.58
N GLY A 1047 -2.06 14.10 2.25
CA GLY A 1047 -3.11 13.31 1.59
C GLY A 1047 -4.52 13.90 1.67
N LEU A 1048 -4.63 15.20 2.01
CA LEU A 1048 -5.84 16.00 1.90
C LEU A 1048 -5.77 16.90 0.67
N ASP A 1049 -6.91 17.33 0.15
CA ASP A 1049 -7.00 18.44 -0.79
C ASP A 1049 -6.70 19.78 -0.11
N SER A 1050 -6.54 20.86 -0.89
CA SER A 1050 -6.21 22.18 -0.34
C SER A 1050 -7.26 22.72 0.64
N GLN A 1051 -8.54 22.35 0.51
CA GLN A 1051 -9.61 22.87 1.37
C GLN A 1051 -9.80 22.06 2.65
N ALA A 1052 -9.76 20.72 2.60
CA ALA A 1052 -9.73 19.91 3.84
C ALA A 1052 -8.45 20.18 4.66
N ALA A 1053 -7.31 20.41 4.00
CA ALA A 1053 -6.10 20.88 4.66
C ALA A 1053 -6.29 22.26 5.32
N PHE A 1054 -6.97 23.21 4.66
CA PHE A 1054 -7.27 24.52 5.21
C PHE A 1054 -8.21 24.44 6.42
N SER A 1055 -9.21 23.55 6.38
CA SER A 1055 -10.09 23.28 7.52
C SER A 1055 -9.31 22.82 8.76
N ILE A 1056 -8.44 21.80 8.61
CA ILE A 1056 -7.60 21.30 9.72
C ILE A 1056 -6.63 22.38 10.21
N VAL A 1057 -5.97 23.13 9.32
CA VAL A 1057 -5.04 24.19 9.73
C VAL A 1057 -5.75 25.38 10.40
N ARG A 1058 -6.95 25.74 9.97
CA ARG A 1058 -7.81 26.72 10.66
C ARG A 1058 -8.23 26.24 12.05
N PHE A 1059 -8.56 24.95 12.19
CA PHE A 1059 -8.82 24.34 13.49
C PHE A 1059 -7.57 24.37 14.40
N LEU A 1060 -6.40 23.97 13.89
CA LEU A 1060 -5.13 24.06 14.63
C LEU A 1060 -4.80 25.51 15.01
N LYS A 1061 -5.18 26.51 14.20
CA LYS A 1061 -5.01 27.92 14.56
C LYS A 1061 -5.95 28.36 15.68
N LYS A 1062 -7.24 27.94 15.68
CA LYS A 1062 -8.16 28.14 16.82
C LYS A 1062 -7.54 27.55 18.10
N LEU A 1063 -7.01 26.33 18.02
CA LEU A 1063 -6.38 25.61 19.13
C LEU A 1063 -5.10 26.32 19.62
N SER A 1064 -4.27 26.83 18.72
CA SER A 1064 -3.06 27.56 19.12
C SER A 1064 -3.42 28.89 19.79
N GLN A 1065 -4.41 29.63 19.27
CA GLN A 1065 -4.97 30.83 19.91
C GLN A 1065 -5.57 30.57 21.30
N ALA A 1066 -5.91 29.31 21.64
CA ALA A 1066 -6.32 28.91 22.99
C ALA A 1066 -5.16 28.85 24.00
N GLY A 1067 -3.91 28.98 23.56
CA GLY A 1067 -2.69 28.84 24.36
C GLY A 1067 -1.85 27.60 24.00
N GLN A 1068 -2.35 26.67 23.16
CA GLN A 1068 -1.60 25.48 22.79
C GLN A 1068 -0.37 25.82 21.93
N ALA A 1069 0.83 25.43 22.37
CA ALA A 1069 1.99 25.40 21.50
C ALA A 1069 1.84 24.25 20.48
N ILE A 1070 2.04 24.53 19.19
CA ILE A 1070 1.92 23.53 18.10
C ILE A 1070 3.18 23.57 17.23
N LEU A 1071 3.79 22.40 17.01
CA LEU A 1071 4.93 22.23 16.10
C LEU A 1071 4.60 21.13 15.09
N CYS A 1072 4.51 21.47 13.81
CA CYS A 1072 4.09 20.52 12.78
C CYS A 1072 5.01 20.52 11.55
N THR A 1073 5.17 19.38 10.89
CA THR A 1073 5.81 19.30 9.58
C THR A 1073 4.77 19.55 8.48
N ILE A 1074 5.17 20.23 7.39
CA ILE A 1074 4.29 20.48 6.24
C ILE A 1074 5.04 20.17 4.95
N HIS A 1075 4.41 19.43 4.02
CA HIS A 1075 5.04 19.09 2.75
C HIS A 1075 4.94 20.25 1.74
N GLN A 1076 3.71 20.64 1.38
CA GLN A 1076 3.41 21.92 0.74
C GLN A 1076 2.13 22.54 1.36
N PRO A 1077 2.23 23.69 2.05
CA PRO A 1077 1.08 24.56 2.25
C PRO A 1077 0.84 25.42 1.00
N SER A 1078 -0.42 25.62 0.62
CA SER A 1078 -0.85 26.68 -0.31
C SER A 1078 -0.57 28.07 0.27
N SER A 1079 -0.70 29.12 -0.54
CA SER A 1079 -0.51 30.52 -0.10
C SER A 1079 -1.48 30.93 1.02
N MET A 1080 -2.71 30.39 1.02
CA MET A 1080 -3.67 30.59 2.12
C MET A 1080 -3.32 29.80 3.38
N LEU A 1081 -2.71 28.61 3.23
CA LEU A 1081 -2.30 27.75 4.35
C LEU A 1081 -1.08 28.33 5.09
N ILE A 1082 -0.05 28.79 4.37
CA ILE A 1082 1.19 29.28 5.00
C ILE A 1082 0.94 30.52 5.87
N GLN A 1083 -0.03 31.36 5.50
CA GLN A 1083 -0.44 32.56 6.27
C GLN A 1083 -1.11 32.25 7.62
N GLN A 1084 -1.51 31.00 7.90
CA GLN A 1084 -2.06 30.62 9.20
C GLN A 1084 -0.97 30.35 10.26
N PHE A 1085 0.27 30.12 9.83
CA PHE A 1085 1.39 29.83 10.72
C PHE A 1085 2.05 31.12 11.22
N ASP A 1086 2.56 31.10 12.45
CA ASP A 1086 3.22 32.28 13.03
C ASP A 1086 4.69 32.32 12.63
N MET A 1087 5.36 31.16 12.65
CA MET A 1087 6.78 31.02 12.31
C MET A 1087 7.05 29.79 11.43
N VAL A 1088 8.11 29.87 10.62
CA VAL A 1088 8.66 28.76 9.84
C VAL A 1088 10.05 28.40 10.33
N LEU A 1089 10.32 27.10 10.51
CA LEU A 1089 11.65 26.52 10.65
C LEU A 1089 11.99 25.73 9.39
N ALA A 1090 12.86 26.28 8.54
CA ALA A 1090 13.25 25.71 7.27
C ALA A 1090 14.60 24.96 7.35
N LEU A 1091 14.58 23.69 6.95
CA LEU A 1091 15.73 22.79 6.96
C LEU A 1091 16.24 22.50 5.54
N ASN A 1092 17.57 22.55 5.40
CA ASN A 1092 18.30 22.10 4.23
C ASN A 1092 18.64 20.61 4.30
N PRO A 1093 18.94 19.95 3.17
CA PRO A 1093 19.54 18.62 3.14
C PRO A 1093 20.70 18.48 4.13
N GLY A 1094 20.74 17.34 4.85
CA GLY A 1094 21.68 17.11 5.95
C GLY A 1094 21.22 17.63 7.33
N GLY A 1095 20.04 18.23 7.43
CA GLY A 1095 19.47 18.66 8.72
C GLY A 1095 20.12 19.92 9.27
N ASN A 1096 20.51 20.83 8.37
CA ASN A 1096 21.00 22.16 8.69
C ASN A 1096 19.81 23.14 8.70
N THR A 1097 19.78 24.09 9.64
CA THR A 1097 18.81 25.21 9.59
C THR A 1097 19.30 26.26 8.60
N PHE A 1098 18.41 26.77 7.76
CA PHE A 1098 18.71 27.91 6.87
C PHE A 1098 17.77 29.11 7.02
N TYR A 1099 16.63 28.92 7.68
CA TYR A 1099 15.76 30.00 8.15
C TYR A 1099 14.98 29.55 9.38
N PHE A 1100 14.90 30.40 10.41
CA PHE A 1100 13.89 30.32 11.46
C PHE A 1100 13.38 31.73 11.74
N GLY A 1101 12.06 31.92 11.83
CA GLY A 1101 11.51 33.24 12.10
C GLY A 1101 10.03 33.41 11.74
N PRO A 1102 9.47 34.60 12.01
CA PRO A 1102 8.09 34.93 11.71
C PRO A 1102 7.83 35.01 10.21
N ILE A 1103 6.64 34.60 9.79
CA ILE A 1103 6.25 34.63 8.37
C ILE A 1103 5.94 36.07 7.92
N GLY A 1104 5.27 36.81 8.80
CA GLY A 1104 4.71 38.13 8.50
C GLY A 1104 3.44 38.04 7.65
N PRO A 1105 2.62 39.12 7.59
CA PRO A 1105 1.49 39.17 6.67
C PRO A 1105 1.97 38.94 5.24
N GLU A 1106 1.27 38.06 4.50
CA GLU A 1106 1.62 37.65 3.12
C GLU A 1106 3.05 37.06 2.95
N GLY A 1107 3.73 36.64 4.02
CA GLY A 1107 5.10 36.12 3.94
C GLY A 1107 6.18 37.20 3.76
N ARG A 1108 5.85 38.48 3.97
CA ARG A 1108 6.74 39.62 3.69
C ARG A 1108 8.09 39.55 4.41
N ASP A 1109 8.14 39.04 5.64
CA ASP A 1109 9.39 38.93 6.42
C ASP A 1109 10.32 37.84 5.86
N VAL A 1110 9.75 36.75 5.36
CA VAL A 1110 10.48 35.69 4.65
C VAL A 1110 11.00 36.22 3.32
N ILE A 1111 10.14 36.83 2.50
CA ILE A 1111 10.51 37.38 1.19
C ILE A 1111 11.64 38.40 1.36
N LYS A 1112 11.54 39.29 2.36
CA LYS A 1112 12.58 40.27 2.67
C LYS A 1112 13.93 39.62 3.01
N TYR A 1113 13.95 38.60 3.88
CA TYR A 1113 15.20 37.93 4.29
C TYR A 1113 16.02 37.40 3.09
N PHE A 1114 15.34 36.87 2.07
CA PHE A 1114 15.97 36.36 0.84
C PHE A 1114 16.23 37.47 -0.19
N ALA A 1115 15.35 38.46 -0.30
CA ALA A 1115 15.52 39.61 -1.19
C ALA A 1115 16.74 40.46 -0.80
N ASP A 1116 16.93 40.74 0.50
CA ASP A 1116 18.10 41.44 1.06
C ASP A 1116 19.42 40.74 0.70
N ARG A 1117 19.38 39.43 0.39
CA ARG A 1117 20.55 38.63 -0.02
C ARG A 1117 20.72 38.47 -1.53
N GLY A 1118 19.69 38.81 -2.32
CA GLY A 1118 19.73 38.82 -3.79
C GLY A 1118 18.77 37.83 -4.47
N VAL A 1119 17.79 37.27 -3.76
CA VAL A 1119 16.81 36.33 -4.33
C VAL A 1119 15.40 36.90 -4.21
N VAL A 1120 14.80 37.25 -5.35
CA VAL A 1120 13.48 37.89 -5.43
C VAL A 1120 12.38 36.85 -5.67
N CYS A 1121 11.30 36.89 -4.91
CA CYS A 1121 10.12 36.05 -5.14
C CYS A 1121 9.21 36.68 -6.22
N PRO A 1122 8.78 35.93 -7.26
CA PRO A 1122 7.76 36.40 -8.20
C PRO A 1122 6.41 36.63 -7.50
N PRO A 1123 5.62 37.65 -7.90
CA PRO A 1123 4.38 38.00 -7.20
C PRO A 1123 3.28 36.94 -7.29
N SER A 1124 3.27 36.12 -8.34
CA SER A 1124 2.35 34.99 -8.50
C SER A 1124 2.80 33.70 -7.80
N LYS A 1125 3.97 33.68 -7.16
CA LYS A 1125 4.57 32.47 -6.59
C LYS A 1125 4.29 32.33 -5.10
N ASN A 1126 3.88 31.13 -4.70
CA ASN A 1126 3.65 30.79 -3.30
C ASN A 1126 4.97 30.86 -2.49
N VAL A 1127 4.96 31.59 -1.37
CA VAL A 1127 6.09 31.76 -0.44
C VAL A 1127 6.64 30.41 0.04
N ALA A 1128 5.77 29.42 0.23
CA ALA A 1128 6.17 28.05 0.58
C ALA A 1128 7.00 27.37 -0.52
N GLU A 1129 6.61 27.55 -1.79
CA GLU A 1129 7.34 27.03 -2.95
C GLU A 1129 8.65 27.78 -3.14
N PHE A 1130 8.68 29.10 -2.88
CA PHE A 1130 9.88 29.93 -2.92
C PHE A 1130 10.93 29.51 -1.89
N ILE A 1131 10.55 29.22 -0.63
CA ILE A 1131 11.45 28.67 0.39
C ILE A 1131 12.05 27.32 -0.09
N LEU A 1132 11.21 26.43 -0.62
CA LEU A 1132 11.63 25.10 -1.06
C LEU A 1132 12.53 25.14 -2.31
N GLU A 1133 12.22 25.98 -3.29
CA GLU A 1133 13.07 26.15 -4.47
C GLU A 1133 14.41 26.83 -4.14
N THR A 1134 14.43 27.76 -3.19
CA THR A 1134 15.67 28.44 -2.76
C THR A 1134 16.62 27.48 -2.05
N ALA A 1135 16.09 26.47 -1.36
CA ALA A 1135 16.87 25.35 -0.80
C ALA A 1135 17.33 24.32 -1.85
N ALA A 1136 16.56 24.13 -2.93
CA ALA A 1136 16.84 23.13 -3.96
C ALA A 1136 17.77 23.64 -5.09
N LYS A 1137 17.67 24.92 -5.46
CA LYS A 1137 18.44 25.55 -6.54
C LYS A 1137 19.65 26.28 -5.96
N ALA A 1138 20.85 25.84 -6.32
CA ALA A 1138 22.10 26.49 -5.94
C ALA A 1138 22.27 27.85 -6.65
N THR A 1139 21.67 28.90 -6.08
CA THR A 1139 21.72 30.26 -6.61
C THR A 1139 23.14 30.81 -6.58
N LYS A 1140 23.56 31.42 -7.70
CA LYS A 1140 24.89 32.04 -7.86
C LYS A 1140 24.80 33.56 -7.66
N LYS A 1141 25.73 34.11 -6.88
CA LYS A 1141 25.98 35.54 -6.72
C LYS A 1141 27.45 35.78 -7.07
N ASP A 1142 27.72 36.71 -7.99
CA ASP A 1142 29.06 37.00 -8.51
C ASP A 1142 29.85 35.74 -8.96
N GLY A 1143 29.13 34.78 -9.57
CA GLY A 1143 29.66 33.51 -10.04
C GLY A 1143 29.80 32.40 -8.99
N ARG A 1144 29.77 32.73 -7.69
CA ARG A 1144 29.90 31.78 -6.57
C ARG A 1144 28.52 31.32 -6.08
N ALA A 1145 28.36 30.05 -5.76
CA ALA A 1145 27.12 29.54 -5.16
C ALA A 1145 26.98 30.02 -3.70
N ILE A 1146 25.77 30.42 -3.29
CA ILE A 1146 25.46 30.80 -1.91
C ILE A 1146 25.30 29.53 -1.06
N ASP A 1147 26.05 29.41 0.05
CA ASP A 1147 25.76 28.41 1.07
C ASP A 1147 24.83 29.00 2.14
N TRP A 1148 23.54 28.66 2.04
CA TRP A 1148 22.51 29.12 2.97
C TRP A 1148 22.73 28.67 4.42
N ASN A 1149 23.54 27.63 4.67
CA ASN A 1149 23.82 27.13 6.02
C ASN A 1149 24.84 28.04 6.73
N GLU A 1150 25.84 28.55 6.00
CA GLU A 1150 26.81 29.52 6.53
C GLU A 1150 26.18 30.92 6.65
N GLU A 1151 25.42 31.35 5.64
CA GLU A 1151 24.63 32.59 5.69
C GLU A 1151 23.66 32.62 6.88
N TRP A 1152 22.95 31.52 7.15
CA TRP A 1152 22.08 31.44 8.32
C TRP A 1152 22.86 31.55 9.63
N ARG A 1153 23.94 30.78 9.79
CA ARG A 1153 24.77 30.79 11.01
C ARG A 1153 25.31 32.18 11.33
N ASN A 1154 25.76 32.92 10.31
CA ASN A 1154 26.30 34.27 10.42
C ASN A 1154 25.22 35.37 10.47
N SER A 1155 23.94 35.03 10.31
CA SER A 1155 22.85 36.02 10.24
C SER A 1155 22.50 36.66 11.58
N GLU A 1156 22.08 37.92 11.54
CA GLU A 1156 21.54 38.61 12.71
C GLU A 1156 20.27 37.92 13.25
N GLN A 1157 19.47 37.33 12.35
CA GLN A 1157 18.28 36.55 12.70
C GLN A 1157 18.62 35.36 13.61
N ASN A 1158 19.60 34.53 13.21
CA ASN A 1158 20.07 33.41 14.01
C ASN A 1158 20.61 33.85 15.37
N ARG A 1159 21.33 34.98 15.44
CA ARG A 1159 21.80 35.55 16.70
C ARG A 1159 20.65 35.92 17.63
N ARG A 1160 19.66 36.68 17.14
CA ARG A 1160 18.47 37.08 17.92
C ARG A 1160 17.72 35.87 18.51
N ILE A 1161 17.66 34.75 17.78
CA ILE A 1161 17.06 33.49 18.25
C ILE A 1161 17.88 32.87 19.40
N LEU A 1162 19.21 32.88 19.32
CA LEU A 1162 20.07 32.37 20.39
C LEU A 1162 19.97 33.25 21.65
N ASP A 1163 19.98 34.57 21.47
CA ASP A 1163 19.77 35.55 22.55
C ASP A 1163 18.39 35.33 23.23
N GLU A 1164 17.34 35.09 22.43
CA GLU A 1164 15.97 34.81 22.92
C GLU A 1164 15.85 33.45 23.64
N ILE A 1165 16.50 32.39 23.13
CA ILE A 1165 16.56 31.07 23.81
C ILE A 1165 17.27 31.21 25.16
N GLN A 1166 18.36 31.99 25.23
CA GLN A 1166 19.06 32.25 26.48
C GLN A 1166 18.19 33.05 27.46
N GLN A 1167 17.51 34.11 27.00
CA GLN A 1167 16.57 34.87 27.84
C GLN A 1167 15.46 33.97 28.42
N ILE A 1168 14.83 33.15 27.58
CA ILE A 1168 13.79 32.19 28.04
C ILE A 1168 14.36 31.23 29.09
N ARG A 1169 15.58 30.69 28.86
CA ARG A 1169 16.25 29.79 29.80
C ARG A 1169 16.50 30.48 31.16
N GLU A 1170 17.03 31.69 31.14
CA GLU A 1170 17.35 32.46 32.35
C GLU A 1170 16.11 32.98 33.09
N GLU A 1171 15.02 33.31 32.40
CA GLU A 1171 13.77 33.74 33.02
C GLU A 1171 12.99 32.56 33.61
N ARG A 1172 12.79 31.49 32.83
CA ARG A 1172 11.95 30.36 33.24
C ARG A 1172 12.60 29.47 34.29
N SER A 1173 13.93 29.29 34.27
CA SER A 1173 14.62 28.45 35.27
C SER A 1173 14.61 29.01 36.70
N LYS A 1174 14.07 30.22 36.89
CA LYS A 1174 13.84 30.85 38.20
C LYS A 1174 12.48 30.45 38.79
N ILE A 1175 11.59 29.84 38.01
CA ILE A 1175 10.30 29.32 38.48
C ILE A 1175 10.56 28.00 39.21
N PRO A 1176 10.19 27.87 40.49
CA PRO A 1176 10.40 26.61 41.21
C PRO A 1176 9.52 25.50 40.61
N ILE A 1177 10.13 24.35 40.33
CA ILE A 1177 9.40 23.14 39.98
C ILE A 1177 8.50 22.79 41.17
N ALA A 1178 7.18 22.80 40.96
CA ALA A 1178 6.22 22.42 42.01
C ALA A 1178 6.43 20.96 42.40
N ASP A 1179 6.46 20.66 43.71
CA ASP A 1179 6.62 19.32 44.26
C ASP A 1179 5.52 18.37 43.75
N LYS A 1180 5.84 17.55 42.76
CA LYS A 1180 4.97 16.50 42.24
C LYS A 1180 5.25 15.21 43.00
N GLY A 1181 4.23 14.69 43.67
CA GLY A 1181 4.32 13.37 44.29
C GLY A 1181 4.56 12.27 43.25
N VAL A 1182 5.45 11.34 43.57
CA VAL A 1182 5.85 10.10 42.84
C VAL A 1182 5.54 10.13 41.34
N GLU A 1183 6.56 10.35 40.51
CA GLU A 1183 6.44 10.17 39.06
C GLU A 1183 6.10 8.71 38.71
N TYR A 1184 5.02 8.52 37.94
CA TYR A 1184 4.67 7.22 37.35
C TYR A 1184 4.77 7.31 35.83
N GLU A 1185 5.47 6.36 35.23
CA GLU A 1185 5.64 6.21 33.77
C GLU A 1185 4.30 6.18 33.02
N PHE A 1186 3.28 5.56 33.63
CA PHE A 1186 1.91 5.49 33.08
C PHE A 1186 0.92 6.21 34.00
N ALA A 1187 -0.04 6.93 33.42
CA ALA A 1187 -1.10 7.61 34.18
C ALA A 1187 -2.10 6.61 34.78
N ALA A 1188 -2.68 5.73 33.95
CA ALA A 1188 -3.60 4.70 34.41
C ALA A 1188 -2.86 3.45 34.98
N PRO A 1189 -3.30 2.88 36.11
CA PRO A 1189 -2.75 1.62 36.65
C PRO A 1189 -2.86 0.44 35.68
N THR A 1190 -1.93 -0.51 35.74
CA THR A 1190 -1.87 -1.69 34.85
C THR A 1190 -3.16 -2.53 34.85
N TRP A 1191 -3.88 -2.59 35.98
CA TRP A 1191 -5.20 -3.23 36.05
C TRP A 1191 -6.23 -2.51 35.18
N THR A 1192 -6.32 -1.18 35.27
CA THR A 1192 -7.20 -0.34 34.44
C THR A 1192 -6.84 -0.46 32.96
N GLN A 1193 -5.55 -0.50 32.62
CA GLN A 1193 -5.06 -0.76 31.26
C GLN A 1193 -5.56 -2.13 30.76
N THR A 1194 -5.34 -3.19 31.54
CA THR A 1194 -5.73 -4.57 31.20
C THR A 1194 -7.23 -4.70 31.00
N VAL A 1195 -8.04 -4.11 31.89
CA VAL A 1195 -9.52 -4.11 31.78
C VAL A 1195 -9.99 -3.40 30.51
N LEU A 1196 -9.48 -2.20 30.22
CA LEU A 1196 -9.89 -1.43 29.03
C LEU A 1196 -9.40 -2.04 27.72
N LEU A 1197 -8.19 -2.61 27.70
CA LEU A 1197 -7.68 -3.39 26.55
C LEU A 1197 -8.52 -4.65 26.31
N THR A 1198 -8.89 -5.35 27.38
CA THR A 1198 -9.77 -6.54 27.31
C THR A 1198 -11.15 -6.15 26.80
N GLU A 1199 -11.76 -5.08 27.32
CA GLU A 1199 -13.06 -4.59 26.86
C GLU A 1199 -13.01 -4.17 25.38
N ARG A 1200 -11.97 -3.42 24.97
CA ARG A 1200 -11.75 -3.04 23.57
C ARG A 1200 -11.63 -4.27 22.66
N LEU A 1201 -10.86 -5.28 23.07
CA LEU A 1201 -10.69 -6.52 22.30
C LEU A 1201 -12.02 -7.29 22.16
N PHE A 1202 -12.83 -7.38 23.22
CA PHE A 1202 -14.18 -7.95 23.14
C PHE A 1202 -15.11 -7.13 22.22
N ARG A 1203 -15.06 -5.78 22.28
CA ARG A 1203 -15.83 -4.90 21.40
C ARG A 1203 -15.42 -5.08 19.93
N GLN A 1204 -14.12 -5.20 19.64
CA GLN A 1204 -13.57 -5.48 18.31
C GLN A 1204 -14.13 -6.79 17.77
N TYR A 1205 -13.96 -7.89 18.53
CA TYR A 1205 -14.47 -9.22 18.17
C TYR A 1205 -16.00 -9.33 18.06
N TRP A 1206 -16.75 -8.41 18.67
CA TRP A 1206 -18.22 -8.33 18.54
C TRP A 1206 -18.68 -7.61 17.27
N ARG A 1207 -17.84 -6.70 16.74
CA ARG A 1207 -18.10 -5.86 15.56
C ARG A 1207 -17.49 -6.36 14.27
N ASP A 1208 -16.38 -7.09 14.37
CA ASP A 1208 -15.92 -8.01 13.34
C ASP A 1208 -16.34 -9.43 13.73
N PRO A 1209 -17.60 -9.83 13.45
CA PRO A 1209 -18.09 -11.15 13.84
C PRO A 1209 -17.44 -12.27 13.04
N SER A 1210 -16.66 -11.98 11.99
CA SER A 1210 -16.19 -12.95 11.00
C SER A 1210 -15.43 -14.14 11.62
N TYR A 1211 -14.55 -13.85 12.58
CA TYR A 1211 -13.73 -14.84 13.28
C TYR A 1211 -14.52 -15.63 14.33
N TYR A 1212 -15.27 -14.95 15.21
CA TYR A 1212 -16.02 -15.61 16.29
C TYR A 1212 -17.25 -16.36 15.77
N TYR A 1213 -17.98 -15.79 14.81
CA TYR A 1213 -19.02 -16.52 14.09
C TYR A 1213 -18.43 -17.75 13.40
N GLY A 1214 -17.27 -17.59 12.73
CA GLY A 1214 -16.58 -18.70 12.10
C GLY A 1214 -16.24 -19.82 13.08
N LYS A 1215 -15.63 -19.50 14.21
CA LYS A 1215 -15.31 -20.47 15.26
C LYS A 1215 -16.56 -21.15 15.83
N LEU A 1216 -17.63 -20.41 16.10
CA LEU A 1216 -18.89 -20.96 16.62
C LEU A 1216 -19.56 -21.88 15.59
N PHE A 1217 -19.67 -21.43 14.33
CA PHE A 1217 -20.23 -22.19 13.22
C PHE A 1217 -19.48 -23.50 12.99
N VAL A 1218 -18.13 -23.44 12.95
CA VAL A 1218 -17.26 -24.61 12.84
C VAL A 1218 -17.47 -25.55 14.03
N SER A 1219 -17.43 -25.07 15.28
CA SER A 1219 -17.62 -25.91 16.47
C SER A 1219 -19.02 -26.54 16.56
N VAL A 1220 -20.08 -25.82 16.19
CA VAL A 1220 -21.46 -26.35 16.18
C VAL A 1220 -21.62 -27.39 15.08
N ILE A 1221 -21.14 -27.13 13.87
CA ILE A 1221 -21.21 -28.10 12.76
C ILE A 1221 -20.39 -29.35 13.07
N ILE A 1222 -19.16 -29.21 13.57
CA ILE A 1222 -18.32 -30.35 13.97
C ILE A 1222 -18.98 -31.12 15.13
N GLY A 1223 -19.56 -30.43 16.12
CA GLY A 1223 -20.31 -31.07 17.21
C GLY A 1223 -21.50 -31.89 16.71
N ILE A 1224 -22.25 -31.35 15.74
CA ILE A 1224 -23.38 -32.04 15.10
C ILE A 1224 -22.91 -33.26 14.28
N PHE A 1225 -21.89 -33.10 13.43
CA PHE A 1225 -21.32 -34.22 12.66
C PHE A 1225 -20.78 -35.32 13.57
N ASN A 1226 -19.96 -34.98 14.57
CA ASN A 1226 -19.42 -35.94 15.53
C ASN A 1226 -20.55 -36.64 16.31
N GLY A 1227 -21.61 -35.90 16.68
CA GLY A 1227 -22.78 -36.46 17.36
C GLY A 1227 -23.55 -37.47 16.51
N PHE A 1228 -23.85 -37.13 15.25
CA PHE A 1228 -24.52 -38.04 14.31
C PHE A 1228 -23.68 -39.28 13.97
N VAL A 1229 -22.36 -39.13 13.86
CA VAL A 1229 -21.43 -40.23 13.60
C VAL A 1229 -21.27 -41.15 14.82
N SER A 1230 -21.20 -40.58 16.02
CA SER A 1230 -20.95 -41.35 17.27
C SER A 1230 -22.22 -41.97 17.85
N SER A 1231 -23.40 -41.66 17.30
CA SER A 1231 -24.66 -42.25 17.75
C SER A 1231 -24.81 -43.66 17.16
N PRO A 1232 -24.85 -44.74 17.97
CA PRO A 1232 -25.03 -46.08 17.45
C PRO A 1232 -26.44 -46.25 16.89
N SER A 1233 -26.53 -46.36 15.56
CA SER A 1233 -27.74 -46.65 14.80
C SER A 1233 -28.11 -48.14 14.89
N PRO A 1234 -28.91 -48.53 15.90
CA PRO A 1234 -30.05 -49.39 15.56
C PRO A 1234 -31.37 -49.03 16.26
N ARG A 1235 -31.43 -48.00 17.12
CA ARG A 1235 -32.61 -47.75 18.00
C ARG A 1235 -33.60 -46.68 17.54
N PHE A 1236 -33.29 -45.85 16.54
CA PHE A 1236 -34.23 -44.81 16.09
C PHE A 1236 -35.42 -45.34 15.27
N LEU A 1237 -35.39 -46.61 14.84
CA LEU A 1237 -36.48 -47.26 14.10
C LEU A 1237 -37.41 -48.12 14.98
N GLU A 1238 -37.03 -48.41 16.24
CA GLU A 1238 -37.91 -49.16 17.16
C GLU A 1238 -39.07 -48.28 17.69
N PHE A 1239 -38.96 -46.95 17.59
CA PHE A 1239 -39.96 -46.00 18.09
C PHE A 1239 -41.17 -45.77 17.16
N GLU A 1240 -41.22 -46.39 15.97
CA GLU A 1240 -42.43 -46.42 15.12
C GLU A 1240 -43.20 -47.75 15.22
N HIS A 1241 -42.79 -48.67 16.11
CA HIS A 1241 -43.40 -50.00 16.30
C HIS A 1241 -43.75 -50.37 17.75
N CYS A 1242 -43.93 -49.36 18.62
CA CYS A 1242 -44.47 -49.48 19.99
C CYS A 1242 -45.71 -48.58 20.17
#